data_AF-A0A397D1L3-F1
#
_entry.id   AF-A0A397D1L3-F1
#
_cell.length_a   1.000
_cell.length_b   1.000
_cell.length_c   1.000
_cell.angle_alpha   90.00
_cell.angle_beta   90.00
_cell.angle_gamma   90.00
#
_symmetry.space_group_name_H-M   'P 1'
#
loop_
_entity.id
_entity.type
_entity.pdbx_description
1 polymer ?
#
loop_
_entity_poly.entity_id
_entity_poly.type
_entity_poly.pdbx_seq_one_letter_code
_entity_poly.pdbx_strand_id
1 'polypeptide(L)'
;WGIFPRLAYELFKEKQDGWKITMKYFQNVVDTVRDLMSPMAQEQQYKSGMRKDPDGFMDIEWCQGVVLKDWNDLRRTFMSANSRKAIAPTQFNHQSTRGHCIMTLEVEKPDPDREGMKQRGRIYVCDLAGTEPAGDVVYANYQKIQFDDGTIEMKYLGPHSDPAKSKELQDQGKKINLSLTEMAQFFMKMAEAVQKKTLKPGASIPGCNSYFLCKYLKDTMLQARTYLFCAVRPEVTYHNYTFSTLGFAKNASVIKLQPKKASTAASPAERKLMAELDEMKNLVSMLKAENEKMAKAGGGSGGGSEQVDKLSELLAMKQKQLENVLNGDGDDGGGSGVKSAAKVQEETMQRQKEEYEKRGISLTFFENKTTLPYLINLDVDAYRSMRFMFILSQPSTVVGIKGDIKPMSLSIVDDHCWFEKSPESVGEDGVDTGGVVTLVVGRGEVVYNGKKLESGAKVPLVAFDRIAIGNELMLFRYPGREVPGTEAPTADDAAKEYQEALQSQDKAAMEALEAQKRQFEEERAAWEKQKAALEQRRSSHASAEEVADQERKLQELAQQEKQRLARQVNDQELRDVLPKINELKQIVGVLNRDMLSFETALKGAGGDGEVKVKVHNSITDETILLDVFEFVKAYALLKDEVAFLKNAIANNREYSSPQGHDPITLLFDNSFHVGSVTSFPEYLLYNLETDPDESKMNLKNAVPPFNTIGKLEVVWTPLSSDDETKHDAGAVEDVDGPDDLVGKPWTYKLEIKQALGLPMITDLAYCQYEFLGEIFTTESVEQNTRNPAFNYAHIHHIPCVTPEFVQYLQSHRLEFQLFINPYILDPPKDAISTSNDAIVRNLGGTVQELDAKVHALEASQAKLVDEIAYLRQIFKAATGAYVIHP
;
A
#
# COMPACT_ATOMS: atom_id res chain seq x y z
N TRP A 1 2.54 -26.98 6.34
CA TRP A 1 3.77 -26.33 5.87
C TRP A 1 3.80 -26.36 4.35
N GLY A 2 3.74 -25.19 3.71
CA GLY A 2 3.83 -25.03 2.25
C GLY A 2 5.25 -25.23 1.71
N ILE A 3 5.51 -24.79 0.47
CA ILE A 3 6.80 -24.98 -0.22
C ILE A 3 7.95 -24.27 0.51
N PHE A 4 7.81 -22.96 0.75
CA PHE A 4 8.90 -22.16 1.33
C PHE A 4 9.38 -22.68 2.70
N PRO A 5 8.50 -22.94 3.69
CA PRO A 5 8.97 -23.44 4.97
C PRO A 5 9.71 -24.79 4.87
N ARG A 6 9.28 -25.69 3.98
CA ARG A 6 10.00 -26.96 3.77
C ARG A 6 11.39 -26.75 3.18
N LEU A 7 11.50 -25.86 2.18
CA LEU A 7 12.77 -25.49 1.55
C LEU A 7 13.73 -24.85 2.56
N ALA A 8 13.23 -23.89 3.33
CA ALA A 8 14.02 -23.21 4.34
C ALA A 8 14.48 -24.18 5.45
N TYR A 9 13.64 -25.13 5.87
CA TYR A 9 14.03 -26.12 6.87
C TYR A 9 15.21 -26.98 6.43
N GLU A 10 15.17 -27.49 5.19
CA GLU A 10 16.29 -28.27 4.64
C GLU A 10 17.54 -27.40 4.45
N LEU A 11 17.39 -26.15 3.99
CA LEU A 11 18.50 -25.20 3.88
C LEU A 11 19.20 -24.96 5.24
N PHE A 12 18.44 -24.79 6.32
CA PHE A 12 19.02 -24.60 7.66
C PHE A 12 19.67 -25.87 8.22
N LYS A 13 19.28 -27.07 7.77
CA LYS A 13 20.01 -28.31 8.11
C LYS A 13 21.35 -28.42 7.41
N GLU A 14 21.44 -27.91 6.18
CA GLU A 14 22.68 -27.89 5.40
C GLU A 14 23.61 -26.72 5.73
N LYS A 15 23.13 -25.74 6.52
CA LYS A 15 23.90 -24.54 6.88
C LYS A 15 25.23 -24.92 7.55
N GLN A 16 26.31 -24.39 7.01
CA GLN A 16 27.67 -24.52 7.55
C GLN A 16 28.21 -23.17 8.01
N ASP A 17 29.35 -23.19 8.71
CA ASP A 17 30.07 -21.96 9.03
C ASP A 17 30.47 -21.21 7.75
N GLY A 18 30.46 -19.88 7.80
CA GLY A 18 30.70 -19.05 6.61
C GLY A 18 29.44 -18.73 5.81
N TRP A 19 28.29 -19.36 6.10
CA TRP A 19 27.03 -19.08 5.41
C TRP A 19 26.29 -17.90 6.04
N LYS A 20 25.87 -16.96 5.20
CA LYS A 20 25.00 -15.85 5.56
C LYS A 20 23.65 -16.02 4.89
N ILE A 21 22.58 -16.06 5.69
CA ILE A 21 21.21 -16.20 5.19
C ILE A 21 20.44 -14.93 5.56
N THR A 22 19.95 -14.21 4.56
CA THR A 22 19.21 -12.95 4.74
C THR A 22 17.81 -13.08 4.15
N MET A 23 16.80 -12.60 4.86
CA MET A 23 15.42 -12.58 4.39
C MET A 23 14.92 -11.13 4.27
N LYS A 24 14.40 -10.79 3.10
CA LYS A 24 13.61 -9.58 2.84
C LYS A 24 12.18 -9.98 2.57
N TYR A 25 11.21 -9.19 3.03
CA TYR A 25 9.80 -9.47 2.78
C TYR A 25 8.99 -8.18 2.73
N PHE A 26 8.30 -7.95 1.61
CA PHE A 26 7.44 -6.79 1.45
C PHE A 26 6.15 -7.18 0.73
N GLN A 27 5.14 -6.33 0.89
CA GLN A 27 3.86 -6.45 0.20
C GLN A 27 3.66 -5.22 -0.68
N ASN A 28 3.33 -5.43 -1.96
CA ASN A 28 2.90 -4.38 -2.86
C ASN A 28 1.36 -4.39 -2.96
N VAL A 29 0.74 -3.24 -2.70
CA VAL A 29 -0.69 -3.01 -2.90
C VAL A 29 -0.83 -1.78 -3.79
N VAL A 30 -1.29 -1.99 -5.03
CA VAL A 30 -1.32 -0.97 -6.09
C VAL A 30 0.08 -0.36 -6.25
N ASP A 31 0.28 0.93 -6.00
CA ASP A 31 1.55 1.62 -6.20
C ASP A 31 2.39 1.77 -4.91
N THR A 32 1.97 1.16 -3.80
CA THR A 32 2.75 1.24 -2.55
C THR A 32 3.32 -0.10 -2.16
N VAL A 33 4.57 -0.05 -1.75
CA VAL A 33 5.28 -1.15 -1.14
C VAL A 33 5.28 -0.92 0.36
N ARG A 34 4.91 -1.96 1.12
CA ARG A 34 4.94 -2.03 2.57
C ARG A 34 6.05 -2.99 2.98
N ASP A 35 7.01 -2.51 3.76
CA ASP A 35 8.07 -3.38 4.28
C ASP A 35 7.54 -4.20 5.46
N LEU A 36 7.28 -5.49 5.23
CA LEU A 36 6.77 -6.39 6.27
C LEU A 36 7.83 -6.74 7.31
N MET A 37 9.11 -6.50 7.01
CA MET A 37 10.22 -6.70 7.94
C MET A 37 10.43 -5.48 8.85
N SER A 38 9.92 -4.32 8.45
CA SER A 38 10.09 -3.08 9.21
C SER A 38 9.22 -3.09 10.47
N PRO A 39 9.82 -2.94 11.68
CA PRO A 39 9.06 -2.76 12.91
C PRO A 39 8.25 -1.46 12.90
N MET A 40 8.63 -0.54 12.02
CA MET A 40 8.08 0.79 11.87
C MET A 40 7.01 0.94 10.80
N ALA A 41 6.48 -0.15 10.26
CA ALA A 41 5.44 -0.08 9.26
C ALA A 41 5.79 0.89 8.09
N GLN A 42 7.00 0.77 7.54
CA GLN A 42 7.48 1.70 6.52
C GLN A 42 6.81 1.43 5.17
N GLU A 43 6.20 2.46 4.61
CA GLU A 43 5.56 2.43 3.29
C GLU A 43 6.18 3.49 2.41
N GLN A 44 6.41 3.16 1.14
CA GLN A 44 6.74 4.14 0.11
C GLN A 44 6.14 3.71 -1.21
N GLN A 45 6.06 4.65 -2.15
CA GLN A 45 5.71 4.33 -3.52
C GLN A 45 6.75 3.38 -4.13
N TYR A 46 6.32 2.42 -4.94
CA TYR A 46 7.19 1.38 -5.49
C TYR A 46 8.33 1.93 -6.36
N LYS A 47 8.16 3.10 -6.97
CA LYS A 47 9.21 3.76 -7.76
C LYS A 47 10.37 4.25 -6.88
N SER A 48 10.10 4.54 -5.61
CA SER A 48 11.14 4.95 -4.65
C SER A 48 12.05 3.79 -4.32
N GLY A 49 13.35 3.94 -4.59
CA GLY A 49 14.38 2.95 -4.27
C GLY A 49 14.35 1.65 -5.07
N MET A 50 13.52 1.53 -6.11
CA MET A 50 13.55 0.37 -7.00
C MET A 50 14.73 0.48 -7.97
N ARG A 51 15.74 -0.39 -7.82
CA ARG A 51 16.95 -0.38 -8.66
C ARG A 51 17.43 -1.79 -8.97
N LYS A 52 18.24 -1.90 -10.01
CA LYS A 52 19.03 -3.11 -10.28
C LYS A 52 20.23 -3.13 -9.37
N ASP A 53 20.43 -4.25 -8.69
CA ASP A 53 21.61 -4.50 -7.91
C ASP A 53 22.84 -4.79 -8.81
N PRO A 54 24.05 -4.96 -8.24
CA PRO A 54 25.26 -5.25 -9.02
C PRO A 54 25.18 -6.55 -9.84
N ASP A 55 24.34 -7.49 -9.43
CA ASP A 55 24.12 -8.77 -10.12
C ASP A 55 23.07 -8.65 -11.25
N GLY A 56 22.40 -7.50 -11.37
CA GLY A 56 21.41 -7.19 -12.40
C GLY A 56 19.97 -7.58 -12.04
N PHE A 57 19.71 -7.94 -10.79
CA PHE A 57 18.38 -8.25 -10.26
C PHE A 57 17.73 -6.99 -9.67
N MET A 58 16.42 -6.85 -9.84
CA MET A 58 15.68 -5.75 -9.24
C MET A 58 15.54 -5.97 -7.73
N ASP A 59 15.78 -4.91 -6.96
CA ASP A 59 15.59 -4.85 -5.50
C ASP A 59 14.98 -3.50 -5.12
N ILE A 60 14.44 -3.42 -3.90
CA ILE A 60 13.95 -2.18 -3.29
C ILE A 60 14.92 -1.80 -2.17
N GLU A 61 15.69 -0.74 -2.40
CA GLU A 61 16.84 -0.36 -1.56
C GLU A 61 16.46 -0.06 -0.12
N TRP A 62 15.27 0.53 0.11
CA TRP A 62 14.83 0.93 1.43
C TRP A 62 14.14 -0.21 2.22
N CYS A 63 13.73 -1.31 1.57
CA CYS A 63 13.14 -2.45 2.27
C CYS A 63 14.20 -3.23 3.06
N GLN A 64 13.90 -3.50 4.32
CA GLN A 64 14.84 -4.07 5.28
C GLN A 64 15.05 -5.58 5.05
N GLY A 65 16.31 -6.00 5.16
CA GLY A 65 16.71 -7.40 5.18
C GLY A 65 17.17 -7.80 6.57
N VAL A 66 16.65 -8.91 7.09
CA VAL A 66 17.02 -9.46 8.39
C VAL A 66 17.90 -10.69 8.19
N VAL A 67 19.04 -10.74 8.87
CA VAL A 67 19.92 -11.90 8.86
C VAL A 67 19.38 -12.96 9.82
N LEU A 68 19.25 -14.19 9.32
CA LEU A 68 18.63 -15.30 10.04
C LEU A 68 19.67 -16.26 10.61
N LYS A 69 19.65 -16.43 11.94
CA LYS A 69 20.62 -17.29 12.65
C LYS A 69 20.28 -18.76 12.52
N ASP A 70 19.03 -19.10 12.81
CA ASP A 70 18.55 -20.48 12.84
C ASP A 70 17.09 -20.57 12.35
N TRP A 71 16.61 -21.81 12.31
CA TRP A 71 15.24 -22.13 11.91
C TRP A 71 14.15 -21.50 12.78
N ASN A 72 14.35 -21.46 14.10
CA ASN A 72 13.38 -20.88 15.03
C ASN A 72 13.32 -19.36 14.85
N ASP A 73 14.45 -18.75 14.51
CA ASP A 73 14.56 -17.32 14.21
C ASP A 73 13.83 -16.96 12.91
N LEU A 74 14.00 -17.78 11.85
CA LEU A 74 13.19 -17.66 10.65
C LEU A 74 11.70 -17.77 10.98
N ARG A 75 11.29 -18.76 11.78
CA ARG A 75 9.87 -18.97 12.11
C ARG A 75 9.28 -17.77 12.85
N ARG A 76 9.96 -17.23 13.87
CA ARG A 76 9.49 -16.05 14.62
C ARG A 76 9.40 -14.83 13.70
N THR A 77 10.45 -14.57 12.92
CA THR A 77 10.52 -13.43 12.01
C THR A 77 9.45 -13.51 10.92
N PHE A 78 9.27 -14.69 10.31
CA PHE A 78 8.25 -14.92 9.29
C PHE A 78 6.82 -14.79 9.84
N MET A 79 6.56 -15.29 11.06
CA MET A 79 5.26 -15.13 11.72
C MET A 79 4.97 -13.65 12.04
N SER A 80 5.96 -12.92 12.53
CA SER A 80 5.81 -11.48 12.79
C SER A 80 5.57 -10.69 11.50
N ALA A 81 6.32 -10.97 10.43
CA ALA A 81 6.12 -10.32 9.15
C ALA A 81 4.74 -10.62 8.52
N ASN A 82 4.27 -11.87 8.59
CA ASN A 82 2.94 -12.22 8.10
C ASN A 82 1.80 -11.54 8.87
N SER A 83 1.98 -11.28 10.17
CA SER A 83 0.95 -10.56 10.97
C SER A 83 0.78 -9.09 10.55
N ARG A 84 1.74 -8.54 9.79
CA ARG A 84 1.72 -7.17 9.28
C ARG A 84 1.16 -7.05 7.86
N LYS A 85 0.73 -8.16 7.26
CA LYS A 85 0.12 -8.12 5.92
C LYS A 85 -1.19 -7.34 5.98
N ALA A 86 -1.42 -6.51 4.97
CA ALA A 86 -2.75 -5.99 4.69
C ALA A 86 -3.60 -7.16 4.18
N ILE A 87 -4.60 -7.58 4.96
CA ILE A 87 -5.54 -8.64 4.61
C ILE A 87 -6.88 -8.00 4.29
N ALA A 88 -7.46 -8.37 3.15
CA ALA A 88 -8.79 -7.99 2.71
C ALA A 88 -9.55 -9.27 2.34
N PRO A 89 -10.30 -9.87 3.29
CA PRO A 89 -11.01 -11.12 3.08
C PRO A 89 -11.97 -11.05 1.88
N THR A 90 -11.84 -11.99 0.97
CA THR A 90 -12.75 -12.15 -0.18
C THR A 90 -13.61 -13.39 -0.01
N GLN A 91 -14.67 -13.54 -0.80
CA GLN A 91 -15.48 -14.77 -0.80
C GLN A 91 -14.67 -16.03 -1.17
N PHE A 92 -13.49 -15.86 -1.77
CA PHE A 92 -12.61 -16.94 -2.20
C PHE A 92 -11.57 -17.31 -1.15
N ASN A 93 -11.09 -16.32 -0.37
CA ASN A 93 -10.02 -16.53 0.59
C ASN A 93 -10.08 -15.51 1.74
N HIS A 94 -10.20 -16.03 2.97
CA HIS A 94 -10.22 -15.22 4.18
C HIS A 94 -8.88 -14.55 4.52
N GLN A 95 -7.76 -15.03 3.96
CA GLN A 95 -6.42 -14.43 4.09
C GLN A 95 -5.97 -13.70 2.82
N SER A 96 -6.90 -13.39 1.91
CA SER A 96 -6.56 -12.66 0.70
C SER A 96 -5.89 -11.34 1.05
N THR A 97 -4.76 -11.05 0.43
CA THR A 97 -4.03 -9.79 0.60
C THR A 97 -4.39 -8.76 -0.45
N ARG A 98 -5.13 -9.17 -1.51
CA ARG A 98 -5.37 -8.40 -2.74
C ARG A 98 -4.17 -7.53 -3.11
N GLY A 99 -2.99 -8.12 -3.09
CA GLY A 99 -1.72 -7.45 -3.25
C GLY A 99 -0.61 -8.48 -3.32
N HIS A 100 0.47 -8.14 -4.00
CA HIS A 100 1.57 -9.07 -4.27
C HIS A 100 2.51 -9.11 -3.08
N CYS A 101 2.68 -10.28 -2.48
CA CYS A 101 3.65 -10.49 -1.41
C CYS A 101 4.93 -11.09 -2.02
N ILE A 102 6.05 -10.37 -1.91
CA ILE A 102 7.34 -10.80 -2.44
C ILE A 102 8.32 -10.98 -1.30
N MET A 103 8.77 -12.22 -1.13
CA MET A 103 9.80 -12.58 -0.16
C MET A 103 11.06 -13.02 -0.91
N THR A 104 12.21 -12.50 -0.47
CA THR A 104 13.51 -12.89 -0.99
C THR A 104 14.32 -13.53 0.12
N LEU A 105 14.79 -14.76 -0.11
CA LEU A 105 15.77 -15.43 0.74
C LEU A 105 17.10 -15.48 -0.01
N GLU A 106 18.08 -14.73 0.49
CA GLU A 106 19.45 -14.71 -0.03
C GLU A 106 20.36 -15.57 0.84
N VAL A 107 21.17 -16.40 0.19
CA VAL A 107 22.18 -17.24 0.81
C VAL A 107 23.52 -16.92 0.18
N GLU A 108 24.46 -16.46 1.00
CA GLU A 108 25.86 -16.34 0.62
C GLU A 108 26.63 -17.47 1.29
N LYS A 109 27.42 -18.21 0.52
CA LYS A 109 28.31 -19.25 1.04
C LYS A 109 29.69 -19.15 0.41
N PRO A 110 30.76 -19.64 1.04
CA PRO A 110 32.08 -19.72 0.43
C PRO A 110 32.04 -20.52 -0.89
N ASP A 111 32.79 -20.08 -1.89
CA ASP A 111 32.96 -20.82 -3.14
C ASP A 111 33.98 -21.95 -2.93
N PRO A 112 33.59 -23.22 -3.10
CA PRO A 112 34.50 -24.35 -2.88
C PRO A 112 35.66 -24.39 -3.90
N ASP A 113 35.47 -23.80 -5.08
CA ASP A 113 36.44 -23.88 -6.18
C ASP A 113 37.32 -22.62 -6.29
N ARG A 114 36.90 -21.51 -5.65
CA ARG A 114 37.56 -20.20 -5.77
C ARG A 114 37.82 -19.58 -4.40
N GLU A 115 39.05 -19.74 -3.93
CA GLU A 115 39.49 -19.19 -2.65
C GLU A 115 39.33 -17.66 -2.60
N GLY A 116 38.67 -17.16 -1.54
CA GLY A 116 38.36 -15.74 -1.38
C GLY A 116 37.15 -15.23 -2.17
N MET A 117 36.39 -16.10 -2.84
CA MET A 117 35.08 -15.79 -3.44
C MET A 117 33.94 -16.45 -2.67
N LYS A 118 32.74 -15.86 -2.77
CA LYS A 118 31.47 -16.34 -2.24
C LYS A 118 30.51 -16.60 -3.41
N GLN A 119 29.74 -17.67 -3.30
CA GLN A 119 28.60 -17.95 -4.16
C GLN A 119 27.35 -17.37 -3.51
N ARG A 120 26.55 -16.65 -4.30
CA ARG A 120 25.29 -16.06 -3.86
C ARG A 120 24.12 -16.76 -4.55
N GLY A 121 23.20 -17.30 -3.77
CA GLY A 121 21.93 -17.86 -4.23
C GLY A 121 20.79 -17.01 -3.73
N ARG A 122 19.79 -16.75 -4.58
CA ARG A 122 18.56 -16.04 -4.20
C ARG A 122 17.35 -16.85 -4.60
N ILE A 123 16.39 -16.92 -3.68
CA ILE A 123 15.08 -17.50 -3.90
C ILE A 123 14.05 -16.38 -3.73
N TYR A 124 13.29 -16.14 -4.80
CA TYR A 124 12.15 -15.25 -4.78
C TYR A 124 10.88 -16.09 -4.64
N VAL A 125 10.11 -15.83 -3.58
CA VAL A 125 8.79 -16.42 -3.36
C VAL A 125 7.77 -15.31 -3.55
N CYS A 126 7.09 -15.35 -4.69
CA CYS A 126 6.09 -14.37 -5.08
C CYS A 126 4.70 -14.98 -4.93
N ASP A 127 3.93 -14.47 -3.97
CA ASP A 127 2.51 -14.77 -3.77
C ASP A 127 1.70 -13.65 -4.40
N LEU A 128 1.14 -13.93 -5.58
CA LEU A 128 0.51 -12.92 -6.44
C LEU A 128 -0.95 -12.68 -6.03
N ALA A 129 -1.46 -11.48 -6.34
CA ALA A 129 -2.87 -11.19 -6.19
C ALA A 129 -3.76 -12.10 -7.08
N GLY A 130 -5.02 -12.24 -6.68
CA GLY A 130 -5.99 -13.07 -7.41
C GLY A 130 -6.26 -12.54 -8.82
N THR A 131 -6.37 -13.47 -9.78
CA THR A 131 -6.63 -13.17 -11.20
C THR A 131 -8.10 -12.96 -11.52
N GLU A 132 -8.99 -13.14 -10.54
CA GLU A 132 -10.42 -12.91 -10.70
C GLU A 132 -10.72 -11.43 -11.07
N PRO A 133 -11.74 -11.19 -11.93
CA PRO A 133 -12.20 -9.85 -12.24
C PRO A 133 -12.59 -9.12 -10.96
N ALA A 134 -12.07 -7.90 -10.80
CA ALA A 134 -12.27 -7.14 -9.57
C ALA A 134 -13.76 -6.93 -9.26
N GLY A 135 -14.61 -6.71 -10.27
CA GLY A 135 -16.06 -6.50 -10.08
C GLY A 135 -16.81 -7.69 -9.48
N ASP A 136 -16.27 -8.91 -9.58
CA ASP A 136 -16.88 -10.11 -9.02
C ASP A 136 -16.52 -10.30 -7.54
N VAL A 137 -15.55 -9.55 -7.01
CA VAL A 137 -15.02 -9.70 -5.65
C VAL A 137 -15.88 -8.93 -4.66
N VAL A 138 -16.16 -9.55 -3.51
CA VAL A 138 -16.85 -8.89 -2.40
C VAL A 138 -16.01 -8.99 -1.13
N TYR A 139 -16.11 -7.98 -0.27
CA TYR A 139 -15.52 -8.05 1.05
C TYR A 139 -16.34 -9.07 1.87
N ALA A 140 -15.69 -10.11 2.38
CA ALA A 140 -16.37 -11.28 2.94
C ALA A 140 -16.35 -11.29 4.47
N ASN A 141 -17.47 -11.73 5.06
CA ASN A 141 -17.56 -12.07 6.46
C ASN A 141 -17.33 -13.57 6.67
N TYR A 142 -16.45 -13.89 7.63
CA TYR A 142 -16.11 -15.25 8.00
C TYR A 142 -16.40 -15.48 9.49
N GLN A 143 -16.90 -16.66 9.81
CA GLN A 143 -16.99 -17.16 11.18
C GLN A 143 -15.88 -18.16 11.44
N LYS A 144 -15.11 -17.92 12.50
CA LYS A 144 -14.12 -18.88 12.99
C LYS A 144 -14.83 -19.98 13.78
N ILE A 145 -14.82 -21.20 13.24
CA ILE A 145 -15.32 -22.39 13.91
C ILE A 145 -14.11 -23.19 14.37
N GLN A 146 -13.98 -23.38 15.68
CA GLN A 146 -12.96 -24.24 16.26
C GLN A 146 -13.59 -25.58 16.61
N PHE A 147 -13.02 -26.66 16.10
CA PHE A 147 -13.45 -28.01 16.40
C PHE A 147 -12.73 -28.55 17.64
N ASP A 148 -13.29 -29.60 18.23
CA ASP A 148 -12.78 -30.24 19.46
C ASP A 148 -11.35 -30.80 19.29
N ASP A 149 -10.94 -31.10 18.05
CA ASP A 149 -9.58 -31.55 17.71
C ASP A 149 -8.56 -30.40 17.59
N GLY A 150 -8.99 -29.16 17.84
CA GLY A 150 -8.18 -27.96 17.73
C GLY A 150 -8.03 -27.43 16.31
N THR A 151 -8.67 -28.05 15.30
CA THR A 151 -8.71 -27.50 13.94
C THR A 151 -9.63 -26.29 13.90
N ILE A 152 -9.28 -25.33 13.03
CA ILE A 152 -10.01 -24.08 12.86
C ILE A 152 -10.45 -24.00 11.41
N GLU A 153 -11.76 -23.89 11.19
CA GLU A 153 -12.36 -23.62 9.88
C GLU A 153 -12.91 -22.20 9.85
N MET A 154 -12.64 -21.49 8.76
CA MET A 154 -13.23 -20.18 8.50
C MET A 154 -14.43 -20.36 7.58
N LYS A 155 -15.63 -20.35 8.15
CA LYS A 155 -16.87 -20.51 7.38
C LYS A 155 -17.30 -19.17 6.79
N TYR A 156 -17.44 -19.11 5.47
CA TYR A 156 -17.98 -17.95 4.78
C TYR A 156 -19.46 -17.75 5.15
N LEU A 157 -19.80 -16.55 5.63
CA LEU A 157 -21.18 -16.18 6.00
C LEU A 157 -21.89 -15.37 4.92
N GLY A 158 -21.14 -14.76 4.00
CA GLY A 158 -21.66 -13.86 2.98
C GLY A 158 -20.84 -12.57 2.85
N PRO A 159 -21.27 -11.64 1.98
CA PRO A 159 -20.69 -10.31 1.87
C PRO A 159 -20.81 -9.53 3.17
N HIS A 160 -19.91 -8.58 3.39
CA HIS A 160 -19.93 -7.65 4.51
C HIS A 160 -21.18 -6.75 4.44
N SER A 161 -21.70 -6.37 5.60
CA SER A 161 -22.92 -5.55 5.71
C SER A 161 -22.76 -4.12 5.17
N ASP A 162 -21.54 -3.60 5.23
CA ASP A 162 -21.15 -2.33 4.63
C ASP A 162 -20.75 -2.48 3.16
N PRO A 163 -21.54 -1.95 2.21
CA PRO A 163 -21.25 -2.00 0.78
C PRO A 163 -20.02 -1.17 0.36
N ALA A 164 -19.63 -0.14 1.15
CA ALA A 164 -18.48 0.70 0.82
C ALA A 164 -17.17 -0.11 0.84
N LYS A 165 -17.00 -1.03 1.80
CA LYS A 165 -15.84 -1.93 1.86
C LYS A 165 -15.67 -2.80 0.62
N SER A 166 -16.78 -3.31 0.09
CA SER A 166 -16.73 -4.10 -1.14
C SER A 166 -16.35 -3.23 -2.33
N LYS A 167 -16.90 -2.02 -2.45
CA LYS A 167 -16.54 -1.09 -3.51
C LYS A 167 -15.05 -0.72 -3.46
N GLU A 168 -14.54 -0.34 -2.30
CA GLU A 168 -13.12 -0.03 -2.11
C GLU A 168 -12.21 -1.20 -2.54
N LEU A 169 -12.57 -2.42 -2.13
CA LEU A 169 -11.86 -3.65 -2.51
C LEU A 169 -11.86 -3.90 -4.03
N GLN A 170 -12.99 -3.63 -4.69
CA GLN A 170 -13.14 -3.73 -6.14
C GLN A 170 -12.29 -2.65 -6.85
N ASP A 171 -12.29 -1.42 -6.37
CA ASP A 171 -11.55 -0.31 -6.97
C ASP A 171 -10.04 -0.51 -6.86
N GLN A 172 -9.55 -0.93 -5.69
CA GLN A 172 -8.16 -1.37 -5.53
C GLN A 172 -7.87 -2.54 -6.48
N GLY A 173 -8.76 -3.52 -6.54
CA GLY A 173 -8.68 -4.70 -7.39
C GLY A 173 -8.52 -4.38 -8.88
N LYS A 174 -9.22 -3.36 -9.39
CA LYS A 174 -9.10 -2.93 -10.79
C LYS A 174 -7.66 -2.52 -11.11
N LYS A 175 -7.00 -1.74 -10.25
CA LYS A 175 -5.61 -1.33 -10.47
C LYS A 175 -4.61 -2.47 -10.29
N ILE A 176 -4.83 -3.35 -9.30
CA ILE A 176 -3.98 -4.53 -9.10
C ILE A 176 -4.02 -5.46 -10.32
N ASN A 177 -5.20 -5.66 -10.89
CA ASN A 177 -5.38 -6.48 -12.08
C ASN A 177 -4.62 -5.93 -13.29
N LEU A 178 -4.39 -4.61 -13.40
CA LEU A 178 -3.57 -4.03 -14.49
C LEU A 178 -2.16 -4.63 -14.52
N SER A 179 -1.53 -4.81 -13.35
CA SER A 179 -0.20 -5.41 -13.25
C SER A 179 -0.16 -6.88 -13.68
N LEU A 180 -1.23 -7.64 -13.41
CA LEU A 180 -1.37 -9.04 -13.81
C LEU A 180 -1.69 -9.17 -15.30
N THR A 181 -2.57 -8.31 -15.82
CA THR A 181 -2.90 -8.24 -17.25
C THR A 181 -1.67 -7.87 -18.07
N GLU A 182 -0.87 -6.90 -17.63
CA GLU A 182 0.39 -6.54 -18.29
C GLU A 182 1.36 -7.74 -18.33
N MET A 183 1.44 -8.52 -17.25
CA MET A 183 2.26 -9.75 -17.21
C MET A 183 1.73 -10.83 -18.16
N ALA A 184 0.41 -10.99 -18.27
CA ALA A 184 -0.20 -11.90 -19.23
C ALA A 184 0.13 -11.51 -20.67
N GLN A 185 0.00 -10.22 -21.00
CA GLN A 185 0.37 -9.67 -22.31
C GLN A 185 1.85 -9.87 -22.61
N PHE A 186 2.73 -9.66 -21.62
CA PHE A 186 4.16 -9.93 -21.75
C PHE A 186 4.43 -11.38 -22.16
N PHE A 187 3.79 -12.34 -21.48
CA PHE A 187 3.94 -13.76 -21.82
C PHE A 187 3.35 -14.13 -23.18
N MET A 188 2.21 -13.55 -23.57
CA MET A 188 1.62 -13.76 -24.89
C MET A 188 2.56 -13.30 -26.01
N LYS A 189 3.08 -12.08 -25.92
CA LYS A 189 4.01 -11.53 -26.93
C LYS A 189 5.32 -12.31 -26.99
N MET A 190 5.85 -12.73 -25.84
CA MET A 190 7.03 -13.59 -25.78
C MET A 190 6.76 -14.93 -26.48
N ALA A 191 5.60 -15.55 -26.22
CA ALA A 191 5.20 -16.79 -26.86
C ALA A 191 5.11 -16.65 -28.38
N GLU A 192 4.47 -15.59 -28.88
CA GLU A 192 4.39 -15.29 -30.31
C GLU A 192 5.76 -15.06 -30.95
N ALA A 193 6.63 -14.28 -30.30
CA ALA A 193 7.97 -14.00 -30.82
C ALA A 193 8.86 -15.26 -30.86
N VAL A 194 8.71 -16.15 -29.88
CA VAL A 194 9.38 -17.45 -29.86
C VAL A 194 8.85 -18.36 -30.97
N GLN A 195 7.53 -18.39 -31.20
CA GLN A 195 6.91 -19.13 -32.30
C GLN A 195 7.36 -18.60 -33.67
N LYS A 196 7.44 -17.27 -33.83
CA LYS A 196 7.95 -16.57 -35.02
C LYS A 196 9.48 -16.64 -35.17
N LYS A 197 10.20 -17.25 -34.22
CA LYS A 197 11.67 -17.39 -34.18
C LYS A 197 12.43 -16.06 -34.23
N THR A 198 11.82 -14.97 -33.78
CA THR A 198 12.42 -13.63 -33.81
C THR A 198 13.19 -13.29 -32.53
N LEU A 199 12.99 -14.05 -31.45
CA LEU A 199 13.58 -13.77 -30.14
C LEU A 199 14.72 -14.73 -29.75
N LYS A 200 15.82 -14.19 -29.23
CA LYS A 200 16.91 -14.98 -28.63
C LYS A 200 16.56 -15.40 -27.19
N PRO A 201 16.99 -16.58 -26.70
CA PRO A 201 16.80 -16.97 -25.30
C PRO A 201 17.38 -15.93 -24.33
N GLY A 202 16.66 -15.67 -23.23
CA GLY A 202 17.06 -14.67 -22.22
C GLY A 202 16.93 -13.20 -22.65
N ALA A 203 16.59 -12.91 -23.91
CA ALA A 203 16.27 -11.57 -24.36
C ALA A 203 14.83 -11.21 -24.00
N SER A 204 14.62 -9.99 -23.54
CA SER A 204 13.28 -9.45 -23.29
C SER A 204 12.72 -8.76 -24.53
N ILE A 205 11.39 -8.69 -24.62
CA ILE A 205 10.68 -7.77 -25.50
C ILE A 205 10.60 -6.36 -24.88
N PRO A 206 10.66 -5.29 -25.70
CA PRO A 206 10.31 -3.93 -25.29
C PRO A 206 8.85 -3.83 -24.81
N GLY A 207 8.53 -2.85 -23.97
CA GLY A 207 7.19 -2.65 -23.40
C GLY A 207 6.93 -3.47 -22.12
N CYS A 208 5.73 -3.34 -21.55
CA CYS A 208 5.31 -4.01 -20.31
C CYS A 208 6.20 -3.68 -19.08
N ASN A 209 6.48 -2.41 -18.80
CA ASN A 209 7.22 -1.95 -17.61
C ASN A 209 6.43 -0.92 -16.79
N SER A 210 5.14 -0.81 -17.07
CA SER A 210 4.26 0.28 -16.62
C SER A 210 3.83 0.05 -15.18
N TYR A 211 3.62 -1.21 -14.81
CA TYR A 211 3.17 -1.59 -13.48
C TYR A 211 4.22 -2.36 -12.70
N PHE A 212 4.06 -2.35 -11.37
CA PHE A 212 5.00 -2.90 -10.40
C PHE A 212 5.49 -4.31 -10.77
N LEU A 213 4.58 -5.23 -11.07
CA LEU A 213 4.89 -6.65 -11.17
C LEU A 213 5.84 -6.97 -12.34
N CYS A 214 5.55 -6.44 -13.53
CA CYS A 214 6.45 -6.59 -14.67
C CYS A 214 7.75 -5.84 -14.45
N LYS A 215 7.70 -4.59 -13.95
CA LYS A 215 8.91 -3.79 -13.69
C LYS A 215 9.88 -4.47 -12.73
N TYR A 216 9.36 -5.14 -11.71
CA TYR A 216 10.16 -5.81 -10.69
C TYR A 216 10.60 -7.23 -11.10
N LEU A 217 9.69 -8.05 -11.67
CA LEU A 217 9.97 -9.46 -11.90
C LEU A 217 10.43 -9.81 -13.30
N LYS A 218 10.14 -9.02 -14.34
CA LYS A 218 10.41 -9.38 -15.74
C LYS A 218 11.86 -9.78 -16.00
N ASP A 219 12.81 -8.93 -15.65
CA ASP A 219 14.24 -9.21 -15.83
C ASP A 219 14.72 -10.31 -14.89
N THR A 220 14.23 -10.32 -13.65
CA THR A 220 14.54 -11.32 -12.63
C THR A 220 14.13 -12.72 -13.09
N MET A 221 12.92 -12.88 -13.64
CA MET A 221 12.37 -14.15 -14.12
C MET A 221 13.16 -14.71 -15.30
N LEU A 222 13.63 -13.86 -16.22
CA LEU A 222 14.40 -14.29 -17.39
C LEU A 222 15.82 -14.75 -17.01
N GLN A 223 16.36 -14.22 -15.92
CA GLN A 223 17.72 -14.50 -15.41
C GLN A 223 17.74 -15.51 -14.25
N ALA A 224 16.58 -16.02 -13.83
CA ALA A 224 16.44 -16.99 -12.75
C ALA A 224 15.85 -18.31 -13.26
N ARG A 225 15.90 -19.33 -12.38
CA ARG A 225 15.10 -20.55 -12.57
C ARG A 225 13.70 -20.28 -12.04
N THR A 226 12.77 -20.04 -12.95
CA THR A 226 11.39 -19.65 -12.61
C THR A 226 10.46 -20.87 -12.61
N TYR A 227 9.68 -21.02 -11.55
CA TYR A 227 8.59 -22.00 -11.44
C TYR A 227 7.29 -21.25 -11.25
N LEU A 228 6.32 -21.49 -12.13
CA LEU A 228 4.98 -20.90 -12.05
C LEU A 228 3.99 -21.95 -11.54
N PHE A 229 3.30 -21.64 -10.45
CA PHE A 229 2.25 -22.48 -9.89
C PHE A 229 0.89 -21.85 -10.14
N CYS A 230 0.05 -22.51 -10.93
CA CYS A 230 -1.30 -22.06 -11.24
C CYS A 230 -2.30 -22.82 -10.37
N ALA A 231 -2.83 -22.16 -9.34
CA ALA A 231 -3.89 -22.72 -8.50
C ALA A 231 -5.24 -22.55 -9.22
N VAL A 232 -5.98 -23.65 -9.38
CA VAL A 232 -7.27 -23.67 -10.09
C VAL A 232 -8.36 -24.30 -9.23
N ARG A 233 -9.60 -23.91 -9.50
CA ARG A 233 -10.79 -24.46 -8.85
C ARG A 233 -11.50 -25.45 -9.77
N PRO A 234 -11.81 -26.67 -9.31
CA PRO A 234 -12.44 -27.69 -10.14
C PRO A 234 -13.95 -27.49 -10.35
N GLU A 235 -14.61 -26.63 -9.59
CA GLU A 235 -16.06 -26.45 -9.66
C GLU A 235 -16.48 -25.71 -10.94
N VAL A 236 -17.61 -26.14 -11.54
CA VAL A 236 -18.15 -25.59 -12.80
C VAL A 236 -18.40 -24.09 -12.71
N THR A 237 -18.81 -23.59 -11.55
CA THR A 237 -19.03 -22.15 -11.29
C THR A 237 -17.78 -21.30 -11.56
N TYR A 238 -16.58 -21.87 -11.46
CA TYR A 238 -15.31 -21.18 -11.67
C TYR A 238 -14.62 -21.52 -13.00
N HIS A 239 -15.35 -22.15 -13.92
CA HIS A 239 -14.79 -22.64 -15.18
C HIS A 239 -14.08 -21.53 -15.98
N ASN A 240 -14.68 -20.34 -16.06
CA ASN A 240 -14.12 -19.19 -16.79
C ASN A 240 -12.77 -18.74 -16.21
N TYR A 241 -12.65 -18.66 -14.87
CA TYR A 241 -11.41 -18.29 -14.21
C TYR A 241 -10.33 -19.37 -14.36
N THR A 242 -10.73 -20.65 -14.25
CA THR A 242 -9.83 -21.78 -14.46
C THR A 242 -9.31 -21.81 -15.90
N PHE A 243 -10.17 -21.58 -16.90
CA PHE A 243 -9.76 -21.52 -18.30
C PHE A 243 -8.75 -20.40 -18.56
N SER A 244 -9.03 -19.19 -18.05
CA SER A 244 -8.14 -18.03 -18.14
C SER A 244 -6.77 -18.30 -17.51
N THR A 245 -6.76 -18.91 -16.33
CA THR A 245 -5.54 -19.29 -15.60
C THR A 245 -4.69 -20.32 -16.37
N LEU A 246 -5.33 -21.30 -17.00
CA LEU A 246 -4.64 -22.30 -17.83
C LEU A 246 -4.09 -21.69 -19.14
N GLY A 247 -4.81 -20.74 -19.74
CA GLY A 247 -4.34 -19.97 -20.88
C GLY A 247 -3.05 -19.21 -20.57
N PHE A 248 -3.01 -18.54 -19.41
CA PHE A 248 -1.81 -17.88 -18.89
C PHE A 248 -0.64 -18.86 -18.72
N ALA A 249 -0.90 -20.02 -18.09
CA ALA A 249 0.12 -21.05 -17.88
C ALA A 249 0.72 -21.58 -19.20
N LYS A 250 -0.13 -21.78 -20.20
CA LYS A 250 0.28 -22.23 -21.54
C LYS A 250 1.25 -21.24 -22.18
N ASN A 251 0.95 -19.94 -22.13
CA ASN A 251 1.79 -18.90 -22.71
C ASN A 251 3.11 -18.73 -21.93
N ALA A 252 3.10 -18.85 -20.60
CA ALA A 252 4.31 -18.80 -19.80
C ALA A 252 5.25 -20.00 -20.06
N SER A 253 4.70 -21.18 -20.37
CA SER A 253 5.46 -22.43 -20.52
C SER A 253 6.44 -22.46 -21.70
N VAL A 254 6.22 -21.62 -22.72
CA VAL A 254 7.06 -21.62 -23.94
C VAL A 254 8.30 -20.73 -23.82
N ILE A 255 8.46 -20.03 -22.70
CA ILE A 255 9.50 -19.02 -22.52
C ILE A 255 10.85 -19.68 -22.20
N LYS A 256 11.90 -19.25 -22.92
CA LYS A 256 13.26 -19.74 -22.73
C LYS A 256 14.04 -18.85 -21.76
N LEU A 257 14.37 -19.40 -20.59
CA LEU A 257 15.12 -18.75 -19.52
C LEU A 257 16.64 -18.88 -19.72
N GLN A 258 17.42 -17.94 -19.17
CA GLN A 258 18.88 -18.02 -19.13
C GLN A 258 19.40 -17.72 -17.71
N PRO A 259 19.37 -18.70 -16.79
CA PRO A 259 19.76 -18.49 -15.40
C PRO A 259 21.24 -18.09 -15.25
N LYS A 260 21.51 -17.06 -14.46
CA LYS A 260 22.87 -16.64 -14.10
C LYS A 260 23.29 -17.18 -12.73
N LYS A 261 24.60 -17.41 -12.55
CA LYS A 261 25.19 -17.72 -11.25
C LYS A 261 25.87 -16.45 -10.71
N ALA A 262 25.43 -15.96 -9.56
CA ALA A 262 26.00 -14.78 -8.91
C ALA A 262 27.18 -15.17 -8.00
N SER A 263 28.22 -14.33 -7.95
CA SER A 263 29.36 -14.51 -7.05
C SER A 263 29.94 -13.17 -6.60
N THR A 264 30.37 -13.10 -5.35
CA THR A 264 30.90 -11.89 -4.70
C THR A 264 32.23 -12.16 -4.01
N ALA A 265 33.09 -11.16 -3.85
CA ALA A 265 34.37 -11.33 -3.16
C ALA A 265 34.17 -11.40 -1.63
N ALA A 266 34.92 -12.27 -0.95
CA ALA A 266 34.98 -12.30 0.51
C ALA A 266 35.86 -11.18 1.07
N SER A 267 35.50 -10.62 2.23
CA SER A 267 36.32 -9.60 2.89
C SER A 267 37.66 -10.19 3.38
N PRO A 268 38.71 -9.38 3.57
CA PRO A 268 39.97 -9.85 4.15
C PRO A 268 39.79 -10.47 5.56
N ALA A 269 38.90 -9.91 6.38
CA ALA A 269 38.62 -10.43 7.71
C ALA A 269 37.86 -11.77 7.66
N GLU A 270 36.87 -11.88 6.76
CA GLU A 270 36.13 -13.13 6.50
C GLU A 270 37.09 -14.25 6.08
N ARG A 271 38.02 -13.97 5.15
CA ARG A 271 39.01 -14.95 4.68
C ARG A 271 39.91 -15.45 5.80
N LYS A 272 40.43 -14.53 6.62
CA LYS A 272 41.31 -14.86 7.74
C LYS A 272 40.59 -15.75 8.77
N LEU A 273 39.38 -15.39 9.16
CA LEU A 273 38.62 -16.14 10.16
C LEU A 273 38.18 -17.52 9.65
N MET A 274 37.84 -17.65 8.36
CA MET A 274 37.54 -18.96 7.76
C MET A 274 38.76 -19.87 7.76
N ALA A 275 39.94 -19.36 7.36
CA ALA A 275 41.18 -20.14 7.38
C ALA A 275 41.55 -20.61 8.80
N GLU A 276 41.48 -19.72 9.79
CA GLU A 276 41.71 -20.06 11.21
C GLU A 276 40.73 -21.13 11.72
N LEU A 277 39.46 -21.07 11.31
CA LEU A 277 38.44 -22.04 11.69
C LEU A 277 38.66 -23.41 11.07
N ASP A 278 39.07 -23.48 9.81
CA ASP A 278 39.35 -24.75 9.14
C ASP A 278 40.59 -25.44 9.76
N GLU A 279 41.64 -24.67 10.07
CA GLU A 279 42.80 -25.18 10.80
C GLU A 279 42.42 -25.71 12.19
N MET A 280 41.62 -24.96 12.95
CA MET A 280 41.17 -25.38 14.28
C MET A 280 40.25 -26.60 14.24
N LYS A 281 39.32 -26.68 13.28
CA LYS A 281 38.44 -27.85 13.10
C LYS A 281 39.25 -29.11 12.80
N ASN A 282 40.23 -29.00 11.91
CA ASN A 282 41.13 -30.10 11.59
C ASN A 282 41.92 -30.54 12.82
N LEU A 283 42.44 -29.59 13.62
CA LEU A 283 43.17 -29.89 14.85
C LEU A 283 42.28 -30.58 15.90
N VAL A 284 41.07 -30.07 16.13
CA VAL A 284 40.09 -30.68 17.06
C VAL A 284 39.70 -32.09 16.59
N SER A 285 39.48 -32.29 15.30
CA SER A 285 39.16 -33.60 14.73
C SER A 285 40.31 -34.60 14.93
N MET A 286 41.55 -34.19 14.67
CA MET A 286 42.74 -35.02 14.89
C MET A 286 42.90 -35.39 16.37
N LEU A 287 42.79 -34.43 17.29
CA LEU A 287 42.91 -34.67 18.73
C LEU A 287 41.80 -35.57 19.27
N LYS A 288 40.55 -35.41 18.77
CA LYS A 288 39.44 -36.31 19.12
C LYS A 288 39.69 -37.73 18.63
N ALA A 289 40.14 -37.89 17.38
CA ALA A 289 40.46 -39.20 16.82
C ALA A 289 41.64 -39.88 17.55
N GLU A 290 42.62 -39.11 17.99
CA GLU A 290 43.76 -39.59 18.78
C GLU A 290 43.33 -40.00 20.19
N ASN A 291 42.50 -39.19 20.86
CA ASN A 291 41.93 -39.51 22.17
C ASN A 291 41.04 -40.76 22.11
N GLU A 292 40.24 -40.96 21.06
CA GLU A 292 39.45 -42.18 20.86
C GLU A 292 40.32 -43.42 20.63
N LYS A 293 41.44 -43.29 19.90
CA LYS A 293 42.41 -44.37 19.70
C LYS A 293 43.12 -44.73 21.00
N MET A 294 43.52 -43.74 21.80
CA MET A 294 44.16 -43.95 23.11
C MET A 294 43.19 -44.54 24.13
N ALA A 295 41.92 -44.13 24.13
CA ALA A 295 40.87 -44.70 24.98
C ALA A 295 40.61 -46.19 24.67
N LYS A 296 40.67 -46.59 23.40
CA LYS A 296 40.57 -48.00 22.97
C LYS A 296 41.80 -48.84 23.31
N ALA A 297 42.96 -48.22 23.53
CA ALA A 297 44.22 -48.90 23.85
C ALA A 297 44.46 -49.11 25.36
N GLY A 298 43.50 -48.79 26.23
CA GLY A 298 43.57 -49.08 27.68
C GLY A 298 44.48 -48.15 28.49
N GLY A 299 44.95 -47.03 27.92
CA GLY A 299 45.70 -46.00 28.63
C GLY A 299 44.76 -44.96 29.27
N GLY A 300 44.83 -44.80 30.60
CA GLY A 300 44.03 -43.83 31.34
C GLY A 300 44.24 -42.38 30.86
N SER A 301 43.19 -41.77 30.32
CA SER A 301 43.19 -40.42 29.75
C SER A 301 42.53 -39.42 30.71
N GLY A 302 43.32 -38.75 31.55
CA GLY A 302 42.88 -37.61 32.36
C GLY A 302 43.22 -36.23 31.78
N GLY A 303 44.20 -36.14 30.88
CA GLY A 303 44.74 -34.85 30.39
C GLY A 303 44.27 -34.39 29.01
N GLY A 304 43.80 -35.30 28.15
CA GLY A 304 43.39 -34.98 26.77
C GLY A 304 42.01 -34.32 26.66
N SER A 305 41.13 -34.51 27.66
CA SER A 305 39.79 -33.93 27.71
C SER A 305 39.85 -32.41 27.85
N GLU A 306 40.60 -31.90 28.84
CA GLU A 306 40.66 -30.45 29.10
C GLU A 306 41.21 -29.63 27.93
N GLN A 307 42.14 -30.19 27.16
CA GLN A 307 42.68 -29.52 25.96
C GLN A 307 41.65 -29.48 24.83
N VAL A 308 40.90 -30.57 24.61
CA VAL A 308 39.81 -30.61 23.62
C VAL A 308 38.68 -29.66 24.03
N ASP A 309 38.36 -29.56 25.31
CA ASP A 309 37.33 -28.66 25.84
C ASP A 309 37.72 -27.18 25.62
N LYS A 310 38.98 -26.81 25.93
CA LYS A 310 39.52 -25.46 25.68
C LYS A 310 39.56 -25.10 24.20
N LEU A 311 40.00 -26.02 23.33
CA LEU A 311 39.98 -25.79 21.88
C LEU A 311 38.54 -25.69 21.33
N SER A 312 37.60 -26.48 21.87
CA SER A 312 36.19 -26.41 21.49
C SER A 312 35.56 -25.08 21.89
N GLU A 313 35.91 -24.54 23.06
CA GLU A 313 35.47 -23.22 23.52
C GLU A 313 36.05 -22.10 22.63
N LEU A 314 37.35 -22.17 22.30
CA LEU A 314 38.00 -21.22 21.42
C LEU A 314 37.43 -21.26 19.99
N LEU A 315 37.11 -22.45 19.50
CA LEU A 315 36.42 -22.66 18.22
C LEU A 315 35.03 -22.01 18.23
N ALA A 316 34.26 -22.17 19.31
CA ALA A 316 32.95 -21.51 19.47
C ALA A 316 33.09 -19.97 19.50
N MET A 317 34.12 -19.44 20.16
CA MET A 317 34.41 -18.00 20.16
C MET A 317 34.75 -17.50 18.75
N LYS A 318 35.58 -18.23 18.00
CA LYS A 318 35.97 -17.88 16.62
C LYS A 318 34.81 -18.00 15.64
N GLN A 319 33.94 -19.00 15.78
CA GLN A 319 32.69 -19.10 15.02
C GLN A 319 31.80 -17.89 15.26
N LYS A 320 31.64 -17.46 16.52
CA LYS A 320 30.89 -16.26 16.87
C LYS A 320 31.52 -14.98 16.31
N GLN A 321 32.84 -14.90 16.27
CA GLN A 321 33.55 -13.77 15.63
C GLN A 321 33.31 -13.75 14.11
N LEU A 322 33.38 -14.91 13.43
CA LEU A 322 33.06 -15.01 12.00
C LEU A 322 31.60 -14.63 11.73
N GLU A 323 30.67 -15.12 12.55
CA GLU A 323 29.24 -14.78 12.44
C GLU A 323 29.02 -13.26 12.57
N ASN A 324 29.67 -12.60 13.54
CA ASN A 324 29.61 -11.15 13.68
C ASN A 324 30.18 -10.43 12.45
N VAL A 325 31.31 -10.89 11.88
CA VAL A 325 31.90 -10.28 10.68
C VAL A 325 30.99 -10.46 9.46
N LEU A 326 30.43 -11.66 9.25
CA LEU A 326 29.47 -11.94 8.17
C LEU A 326 28.20 -11.08 8.30
N ASN A 327 27.73 -10.86 9.52
CA ASN A 327 26.57 -10.02 9.81
C ASN A 327 26.88 -8.52 9.68
N GLY A 328 28.16 -8.13 9.55
CA GLY A 328 28.60 -6.74 9.42
C GLY A 328 28.81 -6.02 10.75
N ASP A 329 29.00 -6.77 11.84
CA ASP A 329 29.23 -6.25 13.19
C ASP A 329 30.72 -6.08 13.54
N GLY A 330 31.63 -6.69 12.77
CA GLY A 330 33.08 -6.58 12.94
C GLY A 330 33.72 -5.36 12.24
N ASP A 331 34.83 -4.88 12.79
CA ASP A 331 35.70 -3.88 12.16
C ASP A 331 36.43 -4.52 10.96
N ASP A 332 35.96 -4.27 9.75
CA ASP A 332 36.41 -4.99 8.55
C ASP A 332 37.78 -4.50 8.01
N GLY A 333 38.51 -3.67 8.77
CA GLY A 333 39.88 -3.24 8.49
C GLY A 333 40.08 -2.44 7.19
N GLY A 334 39.03 -2.29 6.37
CA GLY A 334 38.98 -1.42 5.22
C GLY A 334 38.35 -0.10 5.61
N GLY A 335 39.12 0.99 5.55
CA GLY A 335 38.72 2.34 5.94
C GLY A 335 37.60 3.01 5.11
N SER A 336 36.63 2.26 4.58
CA SER A 336 35.36 2.83 4.15
C SER A 336 34.45 2.93 5.37
N GLY A 337 34.29 4.12 5.93
CA GLY A 337 33.40 4.42 7.07
C GLY A 337 31.90 4.20 6.81
N VAL A 338 31.53 3.22 5.97
CA VAL A 338 30.15 2.83 5.67
C VAL A 338 29.70 1.87 6.76
N LYS A 339 28.81 2.34 7.65
CA LYS A 339 28.15 1.49 8.65
C LYS A 339 27.33 0.40 7.93
N SER A 340 27.37 -0.83 8.43
CA SER A 340 26.57 -1.93 7.88
C SER A 340 25.07 -1.65 8.00
N ALA A 341 24.27 -2.14 7.05
CA ALA A 341 22.81 -1.93 7.03
C ALA A 341 22.13 -2.36 8.35
N ALA A 342 22.64 -3.41 9.00
CA ALA A 342 22.16 -3.89 10.30
C ALA A 342 22.44 -2.90 11.46
N LYS A 343 23.64 -2.31 11.52
CA LYS A 343 23.97 -1.28 12.54
C LYS A 343 23.22 0.02 12.29
N VAL A 344 23.05 0.43 11.03
CA VAL A 344 22.21 1.59 10.69
C VAL A 344 20.77 1.34 11.13
N GLN A 345 20.25 0.12 10.94
CA GLN A 345 18.91 -0.27 11.34
C GLN A 345 18.72 -0.25 12.86
N GLU A 346 19.63 -0.86 13.63
CA GLU A 346 19.55 -0.90 15.10
C GLU A 346 19.71 0.50 15.71
N GLU A 347 20.67 1.30 15.22
CA GLU A 347 20.84 2.69 15.65
C GLU A 347 19.58 3.53 15.33
N THR A 348 18.98 3.36 14.15
CA THR A 348 17.79 4.12 13.75
C THR A 348 16.60 3.76 14.65
N MET A 349 16.42 2.47 14.93
CA MET A 349 15.31 1.96 15.74
C MET A 349 15.45 2.38 17.22
N GLN A 350 16.66 2.28 17.78
CA GLN A 350 16.95 2.70 19.14
C GLN A 350 16.79 4.22 19.31
N ARG A 351 17.23 5.01 18.33
CA ARG A 351 17.05 6.46 18.33
C ARG A 351 15.58 6.86 18.31
N GLN A 352 14.76 6.18 17.52
CA GLN A 352 13.32 6.48 17.46
C GLN A 352 12.61 6.05 18.72
N LYS A 353 13.00 4.92 19.33
CA LYS A 353 12.51 4.53 20.64
C LYS A 353 12.70 5.67 21.65
N GLU A 354 13.92 6.21 21.74
CA GLU A 354 14.24 7.33 22.63
C GLU A 354 13.45 8.61 22.31
N GLU A 355 13.16 8.87 21.02
CA GLU A 355 12.34 10.03 20.60
C GLU A 355 10.88 9.91 21.04
N TYR A 356 10.27 8.74 20.84
CA TYR A 356 8.90 8.49 21.28
C TYR A 356 8.82 8.51 22.82
N GLU A 357 9.81 7.94 23.52
CA GLU A 357 9.86 7.95 24.98
C GLU A 357 9.89 9.37 25.57
N LYS A 358 10.60 10.33 24.93
CA LYS A 358 10.58 11.75 25.33
C LYS A 358 9.20 12.41 25.25
N ARG A 359 8.27 11.82 24.51
CA ARG A 359 6.87 12.25 24.35
C ARG A 359 5.90 11.44 25.21
N GLY A 360 6.40 10.53 26.05
CA GLY A 360 5.57 9.59 26.82
C GLY A 360 4.91 8.52 25.93
N ILE A 361 5.49 8.24 24.77
CA ILE A 361 5.00 7.24 23.81
C ILE A 361 5.99 6.07 23.76
N SER A 362 5.47 4.87 23.90
CA SER A 362 6.21 3.62 23.78
C SER A 362 5.83 2.88 22.50
N LEU A 363 6.76 2.11 21.95
CA LEU A 363 6.46 1.24 20.81
C LEU A 363 6.16 -0.18 21.29
N THR A 364 5.05 -0.75 20.85
CA THR A 364 4.60 -2.10 21.24
C THR A 364 5.63 -3.18 20.93
N PHE A 365 6.43 -3.00 19.88
CA PHE A 365 7.54 -3.88 19.52
C PHE A 365 8.56 -4.09 20.67
N PHE A 366 8.83 -3.05 21.46
CA PHE A 366 9.82 -3.09 22.54
C PHE A 366 9.22 -3.41 23.92
N GLU A 367 7.94 -3.11 24.13
CA GLU A 367 7.30 -3.15 25.46
C GLU A 367 6.09 -4.08 25.53
N ASN A 368 6.12 -5.19 24.79
CA ASN A 368 5.05 -6.19 24.74
C ASN A 368 4.79 -6.99 26.04
N LYS A 369 5.51 -6.70 27.12
CA LYS A 369 5.41 -7.41 28.42
C LYS A 369 4.98 -6.52 29.59
N THR A 370 4.51 -5.31 29.31
CA THR A 370 4.05 -4.41 30.39
C THR A 370 2.83 -4.97 31.11
N THR A 371 2.77 -4.76 32.43
CA THR A 371 1.62 -5.09 33.29
C THR A 371 0.84 -3.84 33.74
N LEU A 372 1.32 -2.66 33.38
CA LEU A 372 0.71 -1.38 33.71
C LEU A 372 -0.47 -1.07 32.77
N PRO A 373 -1.45 -0.24 33.19
CA PRO A 373 -2.50 0.24 32.30
C PRO A 373 -1.91 1.16 31.21
N TYR A 374 -2.40 1.03 29.98
CA TYR A 374 -1.95 1.85 28.86
C TYR A 374 -3.07 2.09 27.85
N LEU A 375 -2.90 3.14 27.05
CA LEU A 375 -3.66 3.32 25.81
C LEU A 375 -2.85 2.77 24.64
N ILE A 376 -3.52 2.19 23.65
CA ILE A 376 -2.88 1.73 22.42
C ILE A 376 -3.61 2.32 21.21
N ASN A 377 -2.90 2.83 20.21
CA ASN A 377 -3.55 3.44 19.05
C ASN A 377 -4.34 2.40 18.25
N LEU A 378 -5.50 2.81 17.72
CA LEU A 378 -6.30 2.06 16.77
C LEU A 378 -6.35 2.80 15.44
N ASP A 379 -6.07 2.07 14.37
CA ASP A 379 -6.22 2.52 12.99
C ASP A 379 -6.97 1.44 12.19
N VAL A 380 -7.80 1.86 11.25
CA VAL A 380 -8.51 0.96 10.32
C VAL A 380 -7.51 0.19 9.44
N ASP A 381 -6.35 0.78 9.15
CA ASP A 381 -5.24 0.05 8.57
C ASP A 381 -4.50 -0.74 9.65
N ALA A 382 -4.64 -2.07 9.61
CA ALA A 382 -3.98 -2.98 10.54
C ALA A 382 -2.45 -2.82 10.58
N TYR A 383 -1.83 -2.32 9.51
CA TYR A 383 -0.39 -2.06 9.46
C TYR A 383 0.04 -0.88 10.35
N ARG A 384 -0.89 0.04 10.64
CA ARG A 384 -0.68 1.28 11.42
C ARG A 384 -1.26 1.17 12.84
N SER A 385 -2.24 0.29 13.02
CA SER A 385 -2.89 0.00 14.29
C SER A 385 -1.96 -0.70 15.29
N MET A 386 -2.25 -0.57 16.59
CA MET A 386 -1.58 -1.29 17.69
C MET A 386 -0.05 -1.11 17.79
N ARG A 387 0.44 0.09 17.50
CA ARG A 387 1.86 0.40 17.43
C ARG A 387 2.35 1.33 18.54
N PHE A 388 1.62 2.42 18.76
CA PHE A 388 1.91 3.41 19.78
C PHE A 388 1.16 3.05 21.05
N MET A 389 1.92 2.89 22.12
CA MET A 389 1.46 2.56 23.44
C MET A 389 1.74 3.73 24.38
N PHE A 390 0.76 4.17 25.14
CA PHE A 390 0.87 5.29 26.06
C PHE A 390 0.70 4.75 27.48
N ILE A 391 1.82 4.43 28.14
CA ILE A 391 1.82 3.80 29.46
C ILE A 391 1.45 4.82 30.54
N LEU A 392 0.40 4.53 31.30
CA LEU A 392 -0.06 5.34 32.42
C LEU A 392 0.68 4.93 33.70
N SER A 393 1.96 5.28 33.78
CA SER A 393 2.84 4.92 34.90
C SER A 393 2.70 5.84 36.11
N GLN A 394 2.29 7.09 35.91
CA GLN A 394 2.22 8.11 36.96
C GLN A 394 0.83 8.16 37.63
N PRO A 395 0.73 8.63 38.89
CA PRO A 395 -0.55 8.86 39.56
C PRO A 395 -1.48 9.82 38.81
N SER A 396 -0.89 10.81 38.13
CA SER A 396 -1.58 11.69 37.20
C SER A 396 -0.75 11.79 35.93
N THR A 397 -1.35 11.54 34.77
CA THR A 397 -0.67 11.62 33.46
C THR A 397 -1.41 12.60 32.56
N VAL A 398 -0.79 13.72 32.21
CA VAL A 398 -1.39 14.79 31.40
C VAL A 398 -1.11 14.56 29.91
N VAL A 399 -2.15 14.66 29.08
CA VAL A 399 -2.06 14.62 27.63
C VAL A 399 -2.22 16.03 27.06
N GLY A 400 -1.24 16.48 26.29
CA GLY A 400 -1.29 17.79 25.63
C GLY A 400 0.04 18.19 25.03
N ILE A 401 0.10 19.35 24.38
CA ILE A 401 1.33 19.83 23.70
C ILE A 401 2.51 19.92 24.68
N LYS A 402 2.27 20.32 25.94
CA LYS A 402 3.27 20.41 27.01
C LYS A 402 3.11 19.34 28.10
N GLY A 403 2.22 18.36 27.91
CA GLY A 403 1.91 17.31 28.89
C GLY A 403 2.98 16.21 28.99
N ASP A 404 2.72 15.21 29.82
CA ASP A 404 3.53 13.99 29.95
C ASP A 404 3.46 13.15 28.68
N ILE A 405 2.26 13.02 28.12
CA ILE A 405 2.00 12.37 26.83
C ILE A 405 1.75 13.45 25.78
N LYS A 406 2.53 13.43 24.69
CA LYS A 406 2.47 14.40 23.59
C LYS A 406 2.14 13.70 22.27
N PRO A 407 0.85 13.41 22.00
CA PRO A 407 0.44 12.78 20.74
C PRO A 407 0.82 13.63 19.54
N MET A 408 0.92 13.01 18.37
CA MET A 408 1.47 13.66 17.17
C MET A 408 0.44 14.47 16.36
N SER A 409 -0.85 14.35 16.69
CA SER A 409 -1.93 15.00 15.95
C SER A 409 -1.91 16.54 16.06
N LEU A 410 -2.29 17.20 14.97
CA LEU A 410 -2.50 18.65 14.88
C LEU A 410 -3.69 19.13 15.73
N SER A 411 -4.66 18.27 16.02
CA SER A 411 -5.85 18.62 16.82
C SER A 411 -5.61 18.59 18.33
N ILE A 412 -4.42 18.19 18.77
CA ILE A 412 -4.05 18.20 20.18
C ILE A 412 -3.76 19.64 20.63
N VAL A 413 -4.35 20.00 21.77
CA VAL A 413 -4.15 21.30 22.42
C VAL A 413 -3.42 21.09 23.74
N ASP A 414 -3.04 22.18 24.38
CA ASP A 414 -2.44 22.13 25.71
C ASP A 414 -3.50 21.78 26.77
N ASP A 415 -3.13 20.96 27.76
CA ASP A 415 -4.05 20.34 28.72
C ASP A 415 -5.31 19.74 28.06
N HIS A 416 -5.10 18.89 27.05
CA HIS A 416 -6.18 18.30 26.27
C HIS A 416 -7.06 17.40 27.15
N CYS A 417 -6.43 16.49 27.91
CA CYS A 417 -7.06 15.65 28.94
C CYS A 417 -5.98 15.10 29.89
N TRP A 418 -6.37 14.46 30.99
CA TRP A 418 -5.42 13.74 31.87
C TRP A 418 -6.05 12.50 32.48
N PHE A 419 -5.21 11.58 32.96
CA PHE A 419 -5.62 10.34 33.60
C PHE A 419 -5.18 10.34 35.06
N GLU A 420 -6.13 10.10 35.97
CA GLU A 420 -5.89 9.98 37.41
C GLU A 420 -5.95 8.49 37.80
N LYS A 421 -4.84 7.93 38.30
CA LYS A 421 -4.78 6.56 38.83
C LYS A 421 -5.00 6.61 40.33
N SER A 422 -6.03 5.93 40.84
CA SER A 422 -6.24 5.83 42.28
C SER A 422 -5.12 5.02 42.96
N PRO A 423 -4.85 5.26 44.26
CA PRO A 423 -3.93 4.41 45.02
C PRO A 423 -4.38 2.95 44.99
N GLU A 424 -3.44 2.01 45.03
CA GLU A 424 -3.73 0.58 45.09
C GLU A 424 -4.41 0.24 46.42
N SER A 425 -5.69 -0.16 46.37
CA SER A 425 -6.37 -0.77 47.51
C SER A 425 -6.20 -2.29 47.43
N VAL A 426 -5.47 -2.86 48.38
CA VAL A 426 -5.45 -4.32 48.59
C VAL A 426 -6.73 -4.68 49.35
N GLY A 427 -7.58 -5.52 48.76
CA GLY A 427 -8.78 -6.02 49.42
C GLY A 427 -8.43 -6.93 50.60
N GLU A 428 -9.37 -7.12 51.55
CA GLU A 428 -9.21 -8.04 52.69
C GLU A 428 -9.00 -9.52 52.26
N ASP A 429 -9.32 -9.84 51.01
CA ASP A 429 -9.15 -11.15 50.36
C ASP A 429 -7.76 -11.37 49.74
N GLY A 430 -6.86 -10.40 49.83
CA GLY A 430 -5.52 -10.47 49.24
C GLY A 430 -5.52 -10.36 47.71
N VAL A 431 -6.67 -10.02 47.10
CA VAL A 431 -6.79 -9.71 45.68
C VAL A 431 -6.48 -8.22 45.52
N ASP A 432 -5.48 -7.91 44.68
CA ASP A 432 -5.19 -6.53 44.29
C ASP A 432 -6.38 -5.97 43.51
N THR A 433 -7.22 -5.16 44.18
CA THR A 433 -8.32 -4.46 43.49
C THR A 433 -7.84 -3.26 42.68
N GLY A 434 -6.58 -2.83 42.91
CA GLY A 434 -5.72 -1.82 42.26
C GLY A 434 -6.33 -0.63 41.52
N GLY A 435 -5.48 0.37 41.27
CA GLY A 435 -5.94 1.72 40.95
C GLY A 435 -6.97 1.80 39.81
N VAL A 436 -8.15 2.37 40.08
CA VAL A 436 -9.09 2.80 39.04
C VAL A 436 -8.44 3.94 38.26
N VAL A 437 -8.39 3.82 36.94
CA VAL A 437 -7.91 4.89 36.05
C VAL A 437 -9.12 5.72 35.65
N THR A 438 -9.09 7.02 35.96
CA THR A 438 -10.16 7.97 35.62
C THR A 438 -9.65 8.93 34.56
N LEU A 439 -10.33 8.97 33.41
CA LEU A 439 -10.15 9.99 32.39
C LEU A 439 -10.81 11.29 32.83
N VAL A 440 -10.09 12.40 32.73
CA VAL A 440 -10.61 13.75 32.97
C VAL A 440 -10.40 14.62 31.73
N VAL A 441 -11.48 15.22 31.25
CA VAL A 441 -11.47 16.04 30.03
C VAL A 441 -10.97 17.45 30.36
N GLY A 442 -9.99 17.92 29.59
CA GLY A 442 -9.45 19.27 29.69
C GLY A 442 -10.02 20.20 28.62
N ARG A 443 -9.14 20.95 27.96
CA ARG A 443 -9.50 21.97 26.95
C ARG A 443 -9.77 21.38 25.56
N GLY A 444 -9.43 20.11 25.35
CA GLY A 444 -9.52 19.45 24.05
C GLY A 444 -10.79 18.63 23.87
N GLU A 445 -11.04 18.22 22.64
CA GLU A 445 -12.17 17.36 22.30
C GLU A 445 -11.87 15.89 22.60
N VAL A 446 -12.66 15.28 23.48
CA VAL A 446 -12.52 13.87 23.85
C VAL A 446 -13.83 13.13 23.60
N VAL A 447 -13.76 12.01 22.88
CA VAL A 447 -14.89 11.09 22.67
C VAL A 447 -14.60 9.79 23.40
N TYR A 448 -15.55 9.34 24.20
CA TYR A 448 -15.48 8.10 24.97
C TYR A 448 -16.61 7.17 24.55
N ASN A 449 -16.28 5.98 24.03
CA ASN A 449 -17.24 4.95 23.62
C ASN A 449 -18.38 5.52 22.74
N GLY A 450 -18.01 6.29 21.71
CA GLY A 450 -18.95 6.93 20.79
C GLY A 450 -19.71 8.14 21.35
N LYS A 451 -19.33 8.68 22.52
CA LYS A 451 -19.94 9.87 23.11
C LYS A 451 -18.93 10.97 23.36
N LYS A 452 -19.15 12.15 22.79
CA LYS A 452 -18.34 13.34 23.08
C LYS A 452 -18.57 13.78 24.52
N LEU A 453 -17.48 14.01 25.24
CA LEU A 453 -17.50 14.45 26.63
C LEU A 453 -17.33 15.97 26.72
N GLU A 454 -17.97 16.59 27.71
CA GLU A 454 -17.81 18.01 28.00
C GLU A 454 -16.52 18.27 28.81
N SER A 455 -15.96 19.47 28.69
CA SER A 455 -14.81 19.91 29.48
C SER A 455 -15.08 19.75 30.98
N GLY A 456 -14.14 19.11 31.69
CA GLY A 456 -14.25 18.82 33.13
C GLY A 456 -14.99 17.52 33.48
N ALA A 457 -15.53 16.78 32.50
CA ALA A 457 -16.12 15.47 32.74
C ALA A 457 -15.08 14.48 33.27
N LYS A 458 -15.48 13.63 34.23
CA LYS A 458 -14.65 12.56 34.82
C LYS A 458 -15.29 11.20 34.57
N VAL A 459 -14.55 10.26 33.97
CA VAL A 459 -15.04 8.94 33.58
C VAL A 459 -14.06 7.84 34.03
N PRO A 460 -14.49 6.86 34.85
CA PRO A 460 -13.66 5.71 35.18
C PRO A 460 -13.56 4.77 33.97
N LEU A 461 -12.34 4.31 33.67
CA LEU A 461 -12.06 3.45 32.54
C LEU A 461 -12.08 1.97 32.92
N VAL A 462 -12.61 1.17 32.00
CA VAL A 462 -12.62 -0.30 32.01
C VAL A 462 -11.84 -0.81 30.81
N ALA A 463 -11.19 -1.96 30.95
CA ALA A 463 -10.45 -2.57 29.85
C ALA A 463 -11.32 -2.69 28.59
N PHE A 464 -10.74 -2.35 27.44
CA PHE A 464 -11.36 -2.26 26.12
C PHE A 464 -12.25 -1.03 25.87
N ASP A 465 -12.23 -0.02 26.74
CA ASP A 465 -12.82 1.28 26.42
C ASP A 465 -12.10 1.98 25.26
N ARG A 466 -12.88 2.61 24.39
CA ARG A 466 -12.40 3.34 23.20
C ARG A 466 -12.44 4.83 23.50
N ILE A 467 -11.31 5.49 23.32
CA ILE A 467 -11.12 6.90 23.63
C ILE A 467 -10.52 7.55 22.40
N ALA A 468 -11.18 8.56 21.86
CA ALA A 468 -10.58 9.44 20.87
C ALA A 468 -10.17 10.76 21.52
N ILE A 469 -8.91 11.13 21.33
CA ILE A 469 -8.30 12.36 21.85
C ILE A 469 -7.97 13.23 20.64
N GLY A 470 -8.75 14.28 20.41
CA GLY A 470 -8.77 14.97 19.12
C GLY A 470 -9.21 13.99 18.01
N ASN A 471 -8.29 13.69 17.09
CA ASN A 471 -8.53 12.80 15.94
C ASN A 471 -7.83 11.45 16.09
N GLU A 472 -7.21 11.18 17.25
CA GLU A 472 -6.45 9.96 17.52
C GLU A 472 -7.33 8.98 18.29
N LEU A 473 -7.66 7.86 17.65
CA LEU A 473 -8.45 6.79 18.25
C LEU A 473 -7.54 5.83 19.03
N MET A 474 -7.91 5.54 20.26
CA MET A 474 -7.12 4.71 21.18
C MET A 474 -8.01 3.71 21.92
N LEU A 475 -7.42 2.56 22.27
CA LEU A 475 -8.03 1.53 23.08
C LEU A 475 -7.34 1.48 24.45
N PHE A 476 -8.11 1.49 25.53
CA PHE A 476 -7.57 1.30 26.87
C PHE A 476 -7.37 -0.18 27.17
N ARG A 477 -6.16 -0.55 27.57
CA ARG A 477 -5.81 -1.91 28.00
C ARG A 477 -5.27 -1.92 29.41
N TYR A 478 -5.67 -2.94 30.16
CA TYR A 478 -5.18 -3.17 31.51
C TYR A 478 -4.82 -4.66 31.66
N PRO A 479 -3.59 -5.03 31.30
CA PRO A 479 -3.11 -6.41 31.40
C PRO A 479 -3.32 -6.98 32.82
N GLY A 480 -3.87 -8.19 32.91
CA GLY A 480 -4.21 -8.84 34.18
C GLY A 480 -5.61 -8.51 34.72
N ARG A 481 -6.32 -7.55 34.12
CA ARG A 481 -7.72 -7.19 34.48
C ARG A 481 -8.70 -7.27 33.32
N GLU A 482 -8.21 -7.65 32.15
CA GLU A 482 -9.05 -8.00 31.02
C GLU A 482 -9.85 -9.26 31.34
N VAL A 483 -11.14 -9.24 31.04
CA VAL A 483 -12.02 -10.39 31.26
C VAL A 483 -11.56 -11.54 30.34
N PRO A 484 -11.17 -12.71 30.90
CA PRO A 484 -10.72 -13.83 30.09
C PRO A 484 -11.82 -14.28 29.12
N GLY A 485 -11.49 -14.33 27.82
CA GLY A 485 -12.42 -14.74 26.76
C GLY A 485 -13.23 -13.61 26.11
N THR A 486 -13.08 -12.37 26.56
CA THR A 486 -13.62 -11.19 25.84
C THR A 486 -12.66 -10.80 24.72
N GLU A 487 -13.15 -10.76 23.48
CA GLU A 487 -12.38 -10.25 22.35
C GLU A 487 -12.33 -8.72 22.37
N ALA A 488 -11.15 -8.16 22.07
CA ALA A 488 -11.00 -6.71 21.96
C ALA A 488 -11.83 -6.18 20.78
N PRO A 489 -12.46 -5.01 20.91
CA PRO A 489 -13.19 -4.39 19.80
C PRO A 489 -12.25 -4.15 18.62
N THR A 490 -12.78 -4.29 17.41
CA THR A 490 -11.99 -4.05 16.20
C THR A 490 -11.78 -2.55 15.97
N ALA A 491 -10.72 -2.19 15.25
CA ALA A 491 -10.47 -0.80 14.88
C ALA A 491 -11.61 -0.23 14.01
N ASP A 492 -12.23 -1.06 13.17
CA ASP A 492 -13.38 -0.69 12.36
C ASP A 492 -14.59 -0.31 13.21
N ASP A 493 -14.92 -1.12 14.23
CA ASP A 493 -16.05 -0.85 15.12
C ASP A 493 -15.83 0.47 15.89
N ALA A 494 -14.62 0.66 16.42
CA ALA A 494 -14.25 1.85 17.16
C ALA A 494 -14.22 3.12 16.27
N ALA A 495 -13.75 3.00 15.03
CA ALA A 495 -13.75 4.10 14.07
C ALA A 495 -15.18 4.51 13.69
N LYS A 496 -16.07 3.53 13.47
CA LYS A 496 -17.49 3.79 13.20
C LYS A 496 -18.19 4.48 14.37
N GLU A 497 -18.00 4.01 15.60
CA GLU A 497 -18.53 4.67 16.79
C GLU A 497 -18.06 6.12 16.92
N TYR A 498 -16.78 6.37 16.62
CA TYR A 498 -16.21 7.72 16.64
C TYR A 498 -16.80 8.63 15.54
N GLN A 499 -16.98 8.11 14.33
CA GLN A 499 -17.62 8.84 13.24
C GLN A 499 -19.07 9.21 13.56
N GLU A 500 -19.85 8.27 14.11
CA GLU A 500 -21.22 8.52 14.55
C GLU A 500 -21.27 9.61 15.64
N ALA A 501 -20.29 9.64 16.55
CA ALA A 501 -20.16 10.65 17.58
C ALA A 501 -19.85 12.06 17.04
N LEU A 502 -19.04 12.16 15.99
CA LEU A 502 -18.75 13.44 15.32
C LEU A 502 -19.99 13.98 14.58
N GLN A 503 -20.82 13.09 14.04
CA GLN A 503 -22.03 13.44 13.29
C GLN A 503 -23.18 13.94 14.19
N SER A 504 -23.18 13.62 15.48
CA SER A 504 -24.29 13.94 16.38
C SER A 504 -24.46 15.44 16.71
N GLN A 505 -23.64 16.34 16.16
CA GLN A 505 -23.75 17.79 16.38
C GLN A 505 -24.63 18.52 15.37
N ASP A 506 -24.84 17.99 14.17
CA ASP A 506 -25.70 18.64 13.18
C ASP A 506 -27.13 18.09 13.29
N LYS A 507 -27.90 18.61 14.25
CA LYS A 507 -29.27 18.15 14.52
C LYS A 507 -30.17 18.19 13.28
N ALA A 508 -29.95 19.18 12.41
CA ALA A 508 -30.64 19.32 11.12
C ALA A 508 -30.17 18.31 10.06
N ALA A 509 -28.88 17.94 10.02
CA ALA A 509 -28.39 16.91 9.11
C ALA A 509 -28.72 15.50 9.60
N MET A 510 -28.78 15.27 10.92
CA MET A 510 -29.26 14.01 11.50
C MET A 510 -30.76 13.81 11.26
N GLU A 511 -31.60 14.84 11.43
CA GLU A 511 -33.03 14.71 11.10
C GLU A 511 -33.25 14.48 9.60
N ALA A 512 -32.47 15.15 8.73
CA ALA A 512 -32.50 14.90 7.29
C ALA A 512 -32.00 13.49 6.92
N LEU A 513 -30.92 13.02 7.56
CA LEU A 513 -30.32 11.70 7.33
C LEU A 513 -31.18 10.58 7.93
N GLU A 514 -31.79 10.76 9.09
CA GLU A 514 -32.77 9.83 9.67
C GLU A 514 -34.04 9.78 8.85
N ALA A 515 -34.53 10.93 8.34
CA ALA A 515 -35.66 10.95 7.42
C ALA A 515 -35.30 10.25 6.10
N GLN A 516 -34.11 10.48 5.55
CA GLN A 516 -33.62 9.82 4.34
C GLN A 516 -33.39 8.32 4.57
N LYS A 517 -32.84 7.92 5.73
CA LYS A 517 -32.62 6.53 6.13
C LYS A 517 -33.93 5.80 6.37
N ARG A 518 -34.93 6.45 6.97
CA ARG A 518 -36.27 5.92 7.15
C ARG A 518 -37.01 5.78 5.83
N GLN A 519 -36.94 6.79 4.95
CA GLN A 519 -37.45 6.67 3.57
C GLN A 519 -36.78 5.51 2.83
N PHE A 520 -35.46 5.36 2.99
CA PHE A 520 -34.70 4.27 2.39
C PHE A 520 -35.08 2.90 2.96
N GLU A 521 -35.31 2.78 4.26
CA GLU A 521 -35.77 1.54 4.91
C GLU A 521 -37.21 1.19 4.51
N GLU A 522 -38.10 2.18 4.40
CA GLU A 522 -39.47 2.01 3.92
C GLU A 522 -39.49 1.61 2.43
N GLU A 523 -38.67 2.24 1.58
CA GLU A 523 -38.45 1.85 0.17
C GLU A 523 -37.84 0.45 0.06
N ARG A 524 -36.87 0.10 0.92
CA ARG A 524 -36.26 -1.23 0.96
C ARG A 524 -37.28 -2.29 1.36
N ALA A 525 -38.09 -2.06 2.38
CA ALA A 525 -39.14 -2.99 2.79
C ALA A 525 -40.22 -3.16 1.70
N ALA A 526 -40.61 -2.06 1.04
CA ALA A 526 -41.54 -2.09 -0.10
C ALA A 526 -40.96 -2.90 -1.28
N TRP A 527 -39.69 -2.70 -1.59
CA TRP A 527 -38.97 -3.42 -2.64
C TRP A 527 -38.77 -4.91 -2.31
N GLU A 528 -38.35 -5.27 -1.09
CA GLU A 528 -38.17 -6.66 -0.66
C GLU A 528 -39.50 -7.42 -0.78
N LYS A 529 -40.61 -6.75 -0.44
CA LYS A 529 -41.97 -7.27 -0.62
C LYS A 529 -42.34 -7.45 -2.09
N GLN A 530 -41.93 -6.52 -2.97
CA GLN A 530 -42.16 -6.61 -4.41
C GLN A 530 -41.35 -7.74 -5.05
N LYS A 531 -40.07 -7.87 -4.70
CA LYS A 531 -39.17 -8.94 -5.16
C LYS A 531 -39.65 -10.31 -4.69
N ALA A 532 -39.99 -10.47 -3.42
CA ALA A 532 -40.52 -11.71 -2.87
C ALA A 532 -41.85 -12.13 -3.55
N ALA A 533 -42.74 -11.16 -3.85
CA ALA A 533 -43.98 -11.44 -4.57
C ALA A 533 -43.77 -11.88 -6.03
N LEU A 534 -42.74 -11.34 -6.70
CA LEU A 534 -42.32 -11.76 -8.05
C LEU A 534 -41.65 -13.14 -8.04
N GLU A 535 -40.75 -13.41 -7.09
CA GLU A 535 -40.10 -14.72 -6.93
C GLU A 535 -41.11 -15.82 -6.57
N GLN A 536 -42.12 -15.53 -5.75
CA GLN A 536 -43.22 -16.47 -5.45
C GLN A 536 -44.15 -16.73 -6.64
N ARG A 537 -44.27 -15.78 -7.58
CA ARG A 537 -45.09 -15.93 -8.80
C ARG A 537 -44.41 -16.75 -9.90
N ARG A 538 -43.16 -17.17 -9.68
CA ARG A 538 -42.38 -18.02 -10.58
C ARG A 538 -42.95 -19.46 -10.56
N SER A 539 -44.11 -19.65 -11.19
CA SER A 539 -44.77 -20.96 -11.30
C SER A 539 -44.21 -21.77 -12.48
N SER A 540 -44.24 -23.09 -12.36
CA SER A 540 -43.77 -24.03 -13.39
C SER A 540 -44.70 -24.19 -14.61
N HIS A 541 -45.74 -23.35 -14.75
CA HIS A 541 -46.71 -23.34 -15.86
C HIS A 541 -46.89 -21.93 -16.47
N ALA A 542 -45.82 -21.15 -16.58
CA ALA A 542 -45.83 -19.85 -17.28
C ALA A 542 -45.45 -20.02 -18.75
N SER A 543 -46.07 -19.24 -19.64
CA SER A 543 -45.67 -19.17 -21.06
C SER A 543 -44.28 -18.55 -21.21
N ALA A 544 -43.58 -18.83 -22.32
CA ALA A 544 -42.24 -18.29 -22.57
C ALA A 544 -42.21 -16.73 -22.53
N GLU A 545 -43.30 -16.09 -22.97
CA GLU A 545 -43.46 -14.64 -22.97
C GLU A 545 -43.65 -14.09 -21.55
N GLU A 546 -44.41 -14.76 -20.68
CA GLU A 546 -44.55 -14.40 -19.27
C GLU A 546 -43.25 -14.58 -18.48
N VAL A 547 -42.45 -15.62 -18.80
CA VAL A 547 -41.13 -15.83 -18.19
C VAL A 547 -40.18 -14.70 -18.58
N ALA A 548 -40.13 -14.34 -19.87
CA ALA A 548 -39.29 -13.23 -20.35
C ALA A 548 -39.69 -11.88 -19.72
N ASP A 549 -40.99 -11.60 -19.58
CA ASP A 549 -41.49 -10.38 -18.94
C ASP A 549 -41.22 -10.37 -17.42
N GLN A 550 -41.27 -11.52 -16.76
CA GLN A 550 -40.88 -11.67 -15.35
C GLN A 550 -39.37 -11.45 -15.17
N GLU A 551 -38.54 -12.02 -16.06
CA GLU A 551 -37.09 -11.82 -16.06
C GLU A 551 -36.71 -10.35 -16.31
N ARG A 552 -37.36 -9.67 -17.26
CA ARG A 552 -37.13 -8.22 -17.51
C ARG A 552 -37.46 -7.38 -16.27
N LYS A 553 -38.60 -7.65 -15.61
CA LYS A 553 -38.97 -6.95 -14.36
C LYS A 553 -38.00 -7.22 -13.21
N LEU A 554 -37.50 -8.46 -13.09
CA LEU A 554 -36.46 -8.82 -12.11
C LEU A 554 -35.14 -8.10 -12.39
N GLN A 555 -34.75 -7.98 -13.67
CA GLN A 555 -33.57 -7.22 -14.09
C GLN A 555 -33.72 -5.72 -13.82
N GLU A 556 -34.88 -5.12 -14.15
CA GLU A 556 -35.18 -3.71 -13.84
C GLU A 556 -35.11 -3.45 -12.33
N LEU A 557 -35.67 -4.33 -11.51
CA LEU A 557 -35.61 -4.22 -10.05
C LEU A 557 -34.19 -4.39 -9.50
N ALA A 558 -33.40 -5.30 -10.06
CA ALA A 558 -31.99 -5.46 -9.70
C ALA A 558 -31.15 -4.24 -10.12
N GLN A 559 -31.47 -3.61 -11.25
CA GLN A 559 -30.78 -2.40 -11.71
C GLN A 559 -31.14 -1.19 -10.85
N GLN A 560 -32.40 -1.05 -10.43
CA GLN A 560 -32.82 -0.04 -9.46
C GLN A 560 -32.14 -0.25 -8.09
N GLU A 561 -32.05 -1.51 -7.61
CA GLU A 561 -31.33 -1.85 -6.38
C GLU A 561 -29.84 -1.44 -6.48
N LYS A 562 -29.18 -1.77 -7.59
CA LYS A 562 -27.79 -1.39 -7.84
C LYS A 562 -27.59 0.12 -7.85
N GLN A 563 -28.47 0.88 -8.51
CA GLN A 563 -28.39 2.35 -8.53
C GLN A 563 -28.59 2.96 -7.14
N ARG A 564 -29.52 2.41 -6.36
CA ARG A 564 -29.79 2.86 -4.99
C ARG A 564 -28.60 2.60 -4.07
N LEU A 565 -28.01 1.40 -4.14
CA LEU A 565 -26.81 1.05 -3.38
C LEU A 565 -25.63 1.95 -3.78
N ALA A 566 -25.45 2.23 -5.07
CA ALA A 566 -24.41 3.14 -5.55
C ALA A 566 -24.55 4.55 -4.93
N ARG A 567 -25.77 5.12 -4.90
CA ARG A 567 -26.03 6.40 -4.22
C ARG A 567 -25.69 6.37 -2.74
N GLN A 568 -26.13 5.32 -2.04
CA GLN A 568 -25.85 5.17 -0.61
C GLN A 568 -24.34 5.12 -0.33
N VAL A 569 -23.59 4.37 -1.12
CA VAL A 569 -22.13 4.26 -1.00
C VAL A 569 -21.46 5.60 -1.31
N ASN A 570 -21.89 6.30 -2.37
CA ASN A 570 -21.35 7.60 -2.71
C ASN A 570 -21.59 8.64 -1.61
N ASP A 571 -22.79 8.67 -1.03
CA ASP A 571 -23.11 9.56 0.09
C ASP A 571 -22.22 9.24 1.31
N GLN A 572 -21.92 7.96 1.55
CA GLN A 572 -21.03 7.53 2.62
C GLN A 572 -19.57 7.94 2.35
N GLU A 573 -19.05 7.70 1.16
CA GLU A 573 -17.70 8.11 0.76
C GLU A 573 -17.53 9.63 0.86
N LEU A 574 -18.52 10.41 0.42
CA LEU A 574 -18.50 11.87 0.56
C LEU A 574 -18.41 12.29 2.03
N ARG A 575 -19.18 11.66 2.92
CA ARG A 575 -19.11 11.92 4.37
C ARG A 575 -17.73 11.62 4.94
N ASP A 576 -17.08 10.55 4.49
CA ASP A 576 -15.77 10.12 5.01
C ASP A 576 -14.60 10.94 4.44
N VAL A 577 -14.72 11.42 3.20
CA VAL A 577 -13.66 12.13 2.49
C VAL A 577 -13.63 13.62 2.81
N LEU A 578 -14.77 14.27 3.02
CA LEU A 578 -14.85 15.71 3.25
C LEU A 578 -14.00 16.20 4.45
N PRO A 579 -14.03 15.55 5.64
CA PRO A 579 -13.16 15.92 6.74
C PRO A 579 -11.67 15.78 6.39
N LYS A 580 -11.31 14.68 5.71
CA LYS A 580 -9.93 14.41 5.28
C LYS A 580 -9.43 15.45 4.26
N ILE A 581 -10.30 15.93 3.37
CA ILE A 581 -9.98 17.05 2.44
C ILE A 581 -9.63 18.32 3.22
N ASN A 582 -10.40 18.66 4.24
CA ASN A 582 -10.15 19.86 5.05
C ASN A 582 -8.85 19.75 5.83
N GLU A 583 -8.54 18.58 6.38
CA GLU A 583 -7.26 18.34 7.04
C GLU A 583 -6.08 18.34 6.05
N LEU A 584 -6.24 17.73 4.87
CA LEU A 584 -5.17 17.72 3.87
C LEU A 584 -4.83 19.13 3.40
N LYS A 585 -5.83 20.02 3.25
CA LYS A 585 -5.60 21.45 2.98
C LYS A 585 -4.69 22.10 4.01
N GLN A 586 -4.86 21.77 5.29
CA GLN A 586 -3.98 22.27 6.36
C GLN A 586 -2.58 21.66 6.26
N ILE A 587 -2.49 20.35 6.00
CA ILE A 587 -1.22 19.63 5.85
C ILE A 587 -0.39 20.21 4.71
N VAL A 588 -0.96 20.40 3.51
CA VAL A 588 -0.21 20.96 2.38
C VAL A 588 0.20 22.40 2.63
N GLY A 589 -0.62 23.20 3.31
CA GLY A 589 -0.25 24.56 3.71
C GLY A 589 0.95 24.57 4.67
N VAL A 590 0.96 23.68 5.65
CA VAL A 590 2.09 23.50 6.57
C VAL A 590 3.37 23.07 5.84
N LEU A 591 3.24 22.21 4.83
CA LEU A 591 4.34 21.72 3.99
C LEU A 591 4.79 22.70 2.90
N ASN A 592 4.30 23.96 2.91
CA ASN A 592 4.62 24.98 1.91
C ASN A 592 4.19 24.56 0.49
N ARG A 593 2.99 23.98 0.38
CA ARG A 593 2.33 23.53 -0.85
C ARG A 593 0.88 24.05 -0.94
N ASP A 594 0.67 25.30 -0.56
CA ASP A 594 -0.63 25.99 -0.53
C ASP A 594 -1.26 26.22 -1.91
N MET A 595 -0.49 26.06 -2.99
CA MET A 595 -0.99 26.11 -4.37
C MET A 595 -1.95 24.97 -4.74
N LEU A 596 -1.99 23.90 -3.94
CA LEU A 596 -2.86 22.74 -4.14
C LEU A 596 -4.25 22.95 -3.53
N SER A 597 -5.28 22.70 -4.33
CA SER A 597 -6.68 22.77 -3.90
C SER A 597 -7.40 21.44 -4.14
N PHE A 598 -8.38 21.15 -3.29
CA PHE A 598 -9.07 19.87 -3.24
C PHE A 598 -10.58 20.07 -3.20
N GLU A 599 -11.29 19.38 -4.08
CA GLU A 599 -12.75 19.39 -4.23
C GLU A 599 -13.27 17.97 -4.49
N THR A 600 -14.50 17.67 -4.08
CA THR A 600 -15.17 16.43 -4.46
C THR A 600 -15.78 16.56 -5.85
N ALA A 601 -15.66 15.53 -6.69
CA ALA A 601 -16.27 15.46 -8.01
C ALA A 601 -17.04 14.14 -8.18
N LEU A 602 -18.10 14.15 -9.00
CA LEU A 602 -18.85 12.95 -9.37
C LEU A 602 -18.58 12.63 -10.85
N LYS A 603 -18.05 11.43 -11.10
CA LYS A 603 -17.77 10.91 -12.44
C LYS A 603 -18.98 10.12 -12.96
N GLY A 604 -19.74 10.68 -13.90
CA GLY A 604 -20.90 10.04 -14.54
C GLY A 604 -22.04 11.01 -14.85
N ALA A 605 -22.87 10.68 -15.84
CA ALA A 605 -24.04 11.48 -16.21
C ALA A 605 -25.30 10.87 -15.56
N GLY A 606 -25.63 11.34 -14.35
CA GLY A 606 -26.73 10.79 -13.55
C GLY A 606 -26.34 10.62 -12.09
N GLY A 607 -27.34 10.39 -11.22
CA GLY A 607 -27.12 10.19 -9.78
C GLY A 607 -26.46 8.85 -9.41
N ASP A 608 -25.76 8.19 -10.33
CA ASP A 608 -25.04 6.92 -10.20
C ASP A 608 -23.52 7.09 -10.42
N GLY A 609 -23.03 8.33 -10.54
CA GLY A 609 -21.62 8.63 -10.77
C GLY A 609 -20.71 8.28 -9.60
N GLU A 610 -19.44 7.97 -9.87
CA GLU A 610 -18.45 7.58 -8.86
C GLU A 610 -17.83 8.81 -8.18
N VAL A 611 -17.70 8.80 -6.85
CA VAL A 611 -17.02 9.88 -6.11
C VAL A 611 -15.52 9.86 -6.43
N LYS A 612 -14.99 11.02 -6.80
CA LYS A 612 -13.56 11.28 -7.02
C LYS A 612 -13.13 12.51 -6.23
N VAL A 613 -11.84 12.62 -5.94
CA VAL A 613 -11.24 13.83 -5.40
C VAL A 613 -10.51 14.56 -6.50
N LYS A 614 -11.01 15.74 -6.84
CA LYS A 614 -10.37 16.66 -7.78
C LYS A 614 -9.26 17.41 -7.07
N VAL A 615 -8.05 17.31 -7.60
CA VAL A 615 -6.88 18.06 -7.13
C VAL A 615 -6.48 19.04 -8.21
N HIS A 616 -6.37 20.32 -7.86
CA HIS A 616 -5.99 21.38 -8.79
C HIS A 616 -4.74 22.10 -8.31
N ASN A 617 -3.75 22.20 -9.19
CA ASN A 617 -2.53 22.98 -8.98
C ASN A 617 -2.65 24.33 -9.68
N SER A 618 -2.76 25.40 -8.88
CA SER A 618 -2.92 26.76 -9.39
C SER A 618 -1.69 27.35 -10.10
N ILE A 619 -0.50 26.77 -9.92
CA ILE A 619 0.74 27.23 -10.59
C ILE A 619 0.80 26.72 -12.03
N THR A 620 0.51 25.43 -12.23
CA THR A 620 0.60 24.78 -13.55
C THR A 620 -0.73 24.77 -14.30
N ASP A 621 -1.82 25.15 -13.64
CA ASP A 621 -3.20 25.05 -14.14
C ASP A 621 -3.61 23.61 -14.48
N GLU A 622 -2.99 22.63 -13.80
CA GLU A 622 -3.26 21.21 -13.99
C GLU A 622 -4.32 20.73 -12.99
N THR A 623 -5.22 19.87 -13.48
CA THR A 623 -6.27 19.26 -12.67
C THR A 623 -6.29 17.77 -12.87
N ILE A 624 -6.24 17.02 -11.78
CA ILE A 624 -6.31 15.56 -11.77
C ILE A 624 -7.52 15.10 -10.97
N LEU A 625 -7.91 13.84 -11.19
CA LEU A 625 -8.99 13.18 -10.47
C LEU A 625 -8.43 11.93 -9.80
N LEU A 626 -8.50 11.88 -8.48
CA LEU A 626 -8.06 10.73 -7.72
C LEU A 626 -9.25 9.90 -7.27
N ASP A 627 -9.04 8.58 -7.23
CA ASP A 627 -9.94 7.68 -6.55
C ASP A 627 -9.91 7.98 -5.05
N VAL A 628 -11.04 7.77 -4.36
CA VAL A 628 -11.15 8.05 -2.92
C VAL A 628 -10.06 7.32 -2.12
N PHE A 629 -9.78 6.06 -2.44
CA PHE A 629 -8.78 5.27 -1.74
C PHE A 629 -7.35 5.83 -1.93
N GLU A 630 -7.01 6.36 -3.11
CA GLU A 630 -5.69 6.96 -3.39
C GLU A 630 -5.50 8.23 -2.60
N PHE A 631 -6.54 9.06 -2.57
CA PHE A 631 -6.58 10.26 -1.76
C PHE A 631 -6.41 9.95 -0.27
N VAL A 632 -7.15 8.98 0.27
CA VAL A 632 -7.08 8.59 1.70
C VAL A 632 -5.67 8.12 2.06
N LYS A 633 -5.05 7.35 1.17
CA LYS A 633 -3.68 6.84 1.32
C LYS A 633 -2.64 7.97 1.28
N ALA A 634 -2.76 8.89 0.33
CA ALA A 634 -1.88 10.06 0.23
C ALA A 634 -2.01 10.95 1.47
N TYR A 635 -3.24 11.17 1.93
CA TYR A 635 -3.53 11.89 3.18
C TYR A 635 -2.85 11.23 4.40
N ALA A 636 -2.97 9.91 4.56
CA ALA A 636 -2.37 9.19 5.69
C ALA A 636 -0.84 9.31 5.70
N LEU A 637 -0.20 9.16 4.53
CA LEU A 637 1.24 9.28 4.38
C LEU A 637 1.72 10.72 4.69
N LEU A 638 1.04 11.74 4.15
CA LEU A 638 1.40 13.14 4.41
C LEU A 638 1.17 13.56 5.86
N LYS A 639 0.16 12.97 6.53
CA LYS A 639 -0.06 13.14 7.97
C LYS A 639 1.14 12.64 8.78
N ASP A 640 1.71 11.49 8.42
CA ASP A 640 2.92 10.96 9.06
C ASP A 640 4.14 11.84 8.82
N GLU A 641 4.32 12.34 7.60
CA GLU A 641 5.45 13.23 7.26
C GLU A 641 5.44 14.52 8.10
N VAL A 642 4.26 15.12 8.28
CA VAL A 642 4.09 16.25 9.20
C VAL A 642 4.45 15.86 10.63
N ALA A 643 4.05 14.67 11.08
CA ALA A 643 4.40 14.17 12.41
C ALA A 643 5.92 13.96 12.56
N PHE A 644 6.60 13.41 11.56
CA PHE A 644 8.06 13.24 11.54
C PHE A 644 8.79 14.58 11.55
N LEU A 645 8.37 15.55 10.74
CA LEU A 645 8.94 16.90 10.72
C LEU A 645 8.77 17.60 12.08
N LYS A 646 7.56 17.55 12.66
CA LYS A 646 7.30 18.11 14.00
C LYS A 646 8.21 17.47 15.04
N ASN A 647 8.41 16.16 14.96
CA ASN A 647 9.26 15.45 15.90
C ASN A 647 10.73 15.86 15.74
N ALA A 648 11.21 15.99 14.51
CA ALA A 648 12.57 16.43 14.23
C ALA A 648 12.81 17.88 14.70
N ILE A 649 11.88 18.79 14.43
CA ILE A 649 11.95 20.20 14.89
C ILE A 649 11.98 20.27 16.41
N ALA A 650 11.06 19.57 17.10
CA ALA A 650 11.00 19.58 18.57
C ALA A 650 12.27 19.03 19.22
N ASN A 651 13.02 18.18 18.51
CA ASN A 651 14.28 17.60 18.98
C ASN A 651 15.53 18.28 18.40
N ASN A 652 15.40 19.41 17.68
CA ASN A 652 16.48 20.10 16.97
C ASN A 652 17.31 19.16 16.07
N ARG A 653 16.63 18.37 15.23
CA ARG A 653 17.26 17.41 14.30
C ARG A 653 17.00 17.78 12.85
N GLU A 654 17.95 17.37 12.01
CA GLU A 654 17.76 17.37 10.57
C GLU A 654 16.90 16.18 10.14
N TYR A 655 15.80 16.46 9.45
CA TYR A 655 14.97 15.47 8.78
C TYR A 655 14.57 15.99 7.42
N SER A 656 14.62 15.12 6.42
CA SER A 656 14.12 15.38 5.07
C SER A 656 13.17 14.26 4.69
N SER A 657 11.98 14.65 4.25
CA SER A 657 11.01 13.75 3.67
C SER A 657 11.55 13.16 2.36
N PRO A 658 11.27 11.89 2.05
CA PRO A 658 11.57 11.30 0.74
C PRO A 658 10.92 12.10 -0.39
N GLN A 659 11.56 12.17 -1.56
CA GLN A 659 11.00 12.91 -2.71
C GLN A 659 9.62 12.40 -3.15
N GLY A 660 9.39 11.08 -3.07
CA GLY A 660 8.09 10.48 -3.40
C GLY A 660 6.98 10.81 -2.40
N HIS A 661 7.30 11.44 -1.26
CA HIS A 661 6.35 11.84 -0.23
C HIS A 661 5.98 13.33 -0.33
N ASP A 662 6.52 14.06 -1.33
CA ASP A 662 6.04 15.41 -1.61
C ASP A 662 4.58 15.36 -2.09
N PRO A 663 3.68 16.22 -1.58
CA PRO A 663 2.28 16.25 -2.00
C PRO A 663 2.08 16.31 -3.52
N ILE A 664 2.91 17.06 -4.25
CA ILE A 664 2.78 17.17 -5.71
C ILE A 664 3.11 15.82 -6.33
N THR A 665 4.25 15.23 -5.98
CA THR A 665 4.65 13.93 -6.52
C THR A 665 3.66 12.83 -6.14
N LEU A 666 3.25 12.78 -4.88
CA LEU A 666 2.38 11.73 -4.35
C LEU A 666 0.96 11.77 -4.95
N LEU A 667 0.44 12.97 -5.22
CA LEU A 667 -0.91 13.14 -5.78
C LEU A 667 -0.89 13.05 -7.31
N PHE A 668 0.09 13.66 -7.98
CA PHE A 668 0.14 13.69 -9.44
C PHE A 668 0.76 12.44 -10.07
N ASP A 669 1.52 11.62 -9.35
CA ASP A 669 2.06 10.36 -9.87
C ASP A 669 1.04 9.19 -9.77
N ASN A 670 -0.20 9.46 -10.15
CA ASN A 670 -1.27 8.47 -10.21
C ASN A 670 -1.91 8.48 -11.61
N SER A 671 -2.11 7.29 -12.17
CA SER A 671 -2.88 7.13 -13.40
C SER A 671 -4.37 7.37 -13.10
N PHE A 672 -4.97 8.29 -13.83
CA PHE A 672 -6.39 8.60 -13.72
C PHE A 672 -7.10 8.66 -15.07
N HIS A 673 -8.41 8.44 -15.04
CA HIS A 673 -9.25 8.54 -16.22
C HIS A 673 -9.48 10.00 -16.60
N VAL A 674 -8.83 10.46 -17.67
CA VAL A 674 -8.94 11.85 -18.12
C VAL A 674 -10.20 12.09 -18.94
N GLY A 675 -10.64 11.09 -19.71
CA GLY A 675 -11.82 11.24 -20.55
C GLY A 675 -12.15 10.02 -21.38
N SER A 676 -13.36 10.05 -21.93
CA SER A 676 -13.93 8.98 -22.74
C SER A 676 -14.25 9.44 -24.16
N VAL A 677 -14.13 8.51 -25.10
CA VAL A 677 -14.73 8.58 -26.43
C VAL A 677 -15.85 7.56 -26.51
N THR A 678 -17.01 8.00 -27.02
CA THR A 678 -18.14 7.11 -27.27
C THR A 678 -18.29 6.90 -28.77
N SER A 679 -18.31 5.64 -29.19
CA SER A 679 -18.56 5.19 -30.56
C SER A 679 -19.83 4.34 -30.62
N PHE A 680 -20.55 4.45 -31.73
CA PHE A 680 -21.71 3.61 -32.03
C PHE A 680 -21.29 2.65 -33.16
N PRO A 681 -21.10 1.35 -32.86
CA PRO A 681 -20.50 0.39 -33.79
C PRO A 681 -21.50 -0.18 -34.81
N GLU A 682 -22.68 0.44 -34.98
CA GLU A 682 -23.74 -0.04 -35.90
C GLU A 682 -23.22 -0.19 -37.34
N TYR A 683 -22.33 0.70 -37.79
CA TYR A 683 -21.74 0.64 -39.13
C TYR A 683 -20.85 -0.59 -39.37
N LEU A 684 -20.36 -1.24 -38.30
CA LEU A 684 -19.56 -2.46 -38.40
C LEU A 684 -20.36 -3.68 -38.89
N LEU A 685 -21.70 -3.58 -38.86
CA LEU A 685 -22.61 -4.58 -39.41
C LEU A 685 -22.65 -4.58 -40.94
N TYR A 686 -22.03 -3.59 -41.59
CA TYR A 686 -22.07 -3.43 -43.04
C TYR A 686 -20.72 -3.74 -43.71
N ASN A 687 -19.77 -4.36 -42.99
CA ASN A 687 -18.40 -4.58 -43.47
C ASN A 687 -17.71 -3.30 -43.97
N LEU A 688 -18.00 -2.15 -43.35
CA LEU A 688 -17.44 -0.86 -43.70
C LEU A 688 -16.22 -0.53 -42.85
N GLU A 689 -15.18 0.00 -43.49
CA GLU A 689 -14.06 0.63 -42.78
C GLU A 689 -14.49 1.98 -42.19
N THR A 690 -13.90 2.37 -41.06
CA THR A 690 -14.11 3.69 -40.47
C THR A 690 -13.65 4.80 -41.43
N ASP A 691 -14.52 5.77 -41.70
CA ASP A 691 -14.17 6.93 -42.53
C ASP A 691 -13.01 7.73 -41.90
N PRO A 692 -11.99 8.15 -42.69
CA PRO A 692 -10.91 9.00 -42.19
C PRO A 692 -11.36 10.24 -41.42
N ASP A 693 -12.47 10.87 -41.78
CA ASP A 693 -12.99 12.06 -41.10
C ASP A 693 -13.67 11.71 -39.76
N GLU A 694 -14.22 10.51 -39.62
CA GLU A 694 -14.86 10.01 -38.39
C GLU A 694 -13.88 9.32 -37.44
N SER A 695 -12.71 8.89 -37.95
CA SER A 695 -11.66 8.23 -37.16
C SER A 695 -11.19 9.06 -35.96
N LYS A 696 -11.27 10.40 -36.03
CA LYS A 696 -10.82 11.34 -34.99
C LYS A 696 -11.98 11.78 -34.12
N MET A 697 -12.27 10.96 -33.12
CA MET A 697 -13.41 11.14 -32.23
C MET A 697 -13.10 12.13 -31.11
N ASN A 698 -14.09 12.92 -30.70
CA ASN A 698 -13.92 13.92 -29.64
C ASN A 698 -13.82 13.26 -28.26
N LEU A 699 -12.67 13.43 -27.60
CA LEU A 699 -12.44 12.98 -26.24
C LEU A 699 -13.11 13.95 -25.26
N LYS A 700 -14.11 13.48 -24.51
CA LYS A 700 -14.83 14.28 -23.52
C LYS A 700 -14.26 14.04 -22.13
N ASN A 701 -14.17 15.11 -21.34
CA ASN A 701 -13.71 15.03 -19.95
C ASN A 701 -14.50 13.98 -19.16
N ALA A 702 -13.84 13.30 -18.22
CA ALA A 702 -14.45 12.29 -17.37
C ALA A 702 -15.49 12.87 -16.39
N VAL A 703 -15.36 14.14 -16.03
CA VAL A 703 -16.23 14.83 -15.06
C VAL A 703 -16.88 16.08 -15.65
N PRO A 704 -18.02 16.53 -15.10
CA PRO A 704 -18.60 17.81 -15.46
C PRO A 704 -17.64 18.99 -15.22
N PRO A 705 -17.58 19.98 -16.15
CA PRO A 705 -18.26 19.99 -17.43
C PRO A 705 -17.60 19.03 -18.43
N PHE A 706 -18.40 18.19 -19.11
CA PHE A 706 -17.98 17.14 -20.07
C PHE A 706 -17.46 17.73 -21.41
N ASN A 707 -16.63 18.76 -21.31
CA ASN A 707 -16.08 19.49 -22.44
C ASN A 707 -15.12 18.59 -23.22
N THR A 708 -14.92 18.92 -24.51
CA THR A 708 -13.93 18.25 -25.33
C THR A 708 -12.54 18.67 -24.89
N ILE A 709 -11.72 17.70 -24.49
CA ILE A 709 -10.36 17.88 -23.97
C ILE A 709 -9.29 17.42 -24.97
N GLY A 710 -9.69 16.81 -26.09
CA GLY A 710 -8.78 16.31 -27.12
C GLY A 710 -9.52 15.47 -28.14
N LYS A 711 -8.78 14.69 -28.92
CA LYS A 711 -9.33 13.68 -29.83
C LYS A 711 -8.62 12.34 -29.66
N LEU A 712 -9.32 11.24 -29.89
CA LEU A 712 -8.74 9.89 -29.99
C LEU A 712 -8.95 9.38 -31.41
N GLU A 713 -7.88 8.88 -32.02
CA GLU A 713 -7.92 8.29 -33.36
C GLU A 713 -8.14 6.78 -33.27
N VAL A 714 -9.32 6.33 -33.70
CA VAL A 714 -9.77 4.94 -33.68
C VAL A 714 -10.23 4.53 -35.07
N VAL A 715 -9.75 3.39 -35.56
CA VAL A 715 -10.08 2.87 -36.89
C VAL A 715 -10.47 1.40 -36.78
N TRP A 716 -11.61 1.04 -37.38
CA TRP A 716 -12.04 -0.33 -37.58
C TRP A 716 -11.88 -0.69 -39.06
N THR A 717 -11.16 -1.76 -39.35
CA THR A 717 -10.96 -2.26 -40.72
C THR A 717 -11.48 -3.71 -40.82
N PRO A 718 -12.40 -4.02 -41.74
CA PRO A 718 -12.92 -5.37 -41.92
C PRO A 718 -11.83 -6.30 -42.49
N LEU A 719 -11.80 -7.55 -42.01
CA LEU A 719 -10.87 -8.57 -42.49
C LEU A 719 -11.62 -9.80 -43.01
N SER A 720 -11.06 -10.43 -44.04
CA SER A 720 -11.58 -11.67 -44.63
C SER A 720 -11.12 -12.96 -43.92
N SER A 721 -10.15 -12.86 -42.99
CA SER A 721 -9.64 -13.96 -42.16
C SER A 721 -9.22 -13.45 -40.80
N ASP A 722 -9.31 -14.32 -39.79
CA ASP A 722 -8.74 -14.16 -38.44
C ASP A 722 -7.21 -14.07 -38.41
N ASP A 723 -6.53 -14.49 -39.49
CA ASP A 723 -5.09 -14.36 -39.69
C ASP A 723 -4.81 -13.22 -40.68
N GLU A 724 -4.23 -12.13 -40.16
CA GLU A 724 -3.89 -10.93 -40.96
C GLU A 724 -3.02 -11.26 -42.18
N THR A 725 -2.19 -12.31 -42.11
CA THR A 725 -1.32 -12.70 -43.23
C THR A 725 -2.08 -13.35 -44.39
N LYS A 726 -3.33 -13.76 -44.16
CA LYS A 726 -4.22 -14.38 -45.14
C LYS A 726 -5.36 -13.44 -45.55
N HIS A 727 -5.34 -12.20 -45.08
CA HIS A 727 -6.34 -11.22 -45.48
C HIS A 727 -6.23 -10.89 -46.97
N ASP A 728 -7.38 -10.91 -47.63
CA ASP A 728 -7.62 -10.46 -48.99
C ASP A 728 -8.80 -9.47 -48.96
N ALA A 729 -8.53 -8.20 -49.28
CA ALA A 729 -9.52 -7.14 -49.29
C ALA A 729 -10.65 -7.39 -50.30
N GLY A 730 -10.39 -8.13 -51.39
CA GLY A 730 -11.41 -8.48 -52.38
C GLY A 730 -12.33 -9.63 -51.97
N ALA A 731 -12.03 -10.29 -50.84
CA ALA A 731 -12.80 -11.40 -50.30
C ALA A 731 -13.71 -11.00 -49.12
N VAL A 732 -13.71 -9.72 -48.74
CA VAL A 732 -14.69 -9.19 -47.78
C VAL A 732 -16.03 -9.06 -48.49
N GLU A 733 -17.04 -9.80 -48.03
CA GLU A 733 -18.37 -9.77 -48.64
C GLU A 733 -19.08 -8.44 -48.37
N ASP A 734 -19.70 -7.88 -49.41
CA ASP A 734 -20.63 -6.75 -49.28
C ASP A 734 -21.88 -7.19 -48.51
N VAL A 735 -22.33 -6.36 -47.57
CA VAL A 735 -23.48 -6.63 -46.71
C VAL A 735 -24.55 -5.57 -46.97
N ASP A 736 -25.71 -5.99 -47.48
CA ASP A 736 -26.84 -5.10 -47.78
C ASP A 736 -27.68 -4.82 -46.53
N GLY A 737 -27.76 -5.79 -45.59
CA GLY A 737 -28.46 -5.63 -44.32
C GLY A 737 -27.82 -6.40 -43.15
N PRO A 738 -28.04 -5.98 -41.89
CA PRO A 738 -27.45 -6.61 -40.70
C PRO A 738 -27.77 -8.12 -40.56
N ASP A 739 -28.90 -8.56 -41.09
CA ASP A 739 -29.33 -9.96 -41.06
C ASP A 739 -28.49 -10.87 -41.99
N ASP A 740 -27.83 -10.32 -43.00
CA ASP A 740 -27.03 -11.09 -43.97
C ASP A 740 -25.73 -11.64 -43.35
N LEU A 741 -25.31 -11.08 -42.22
CA LEU A 741 -24.18 -11.56 -41.43
C LEU A 741 -24.55 -12.76 -40.56
N VAL A 742 -25.83 -12.99 -40.26
CA VAL A 742 -26.25 -14.08 -39.36
C VAL A 742 -25.84 -15.43 -39.93
N GLY A 743 -25.11 -16.21 -39.14
CA GLY A 743 -24.55 -17.50 -39.55
C GLY A 743 -23.20 -17.44 -40.28
N LYS A 744 -22.68 -16.25 -40.58
CA LYS A 744 -21.37 -16.04 -41.21
C LYS A 744 -20.30 -15.62 -40.18
N PRO A 745 -19.00 -15.77 -40.50
CA PRO A 745 -17.94 -15.23 -39.65
C PRO A 745 -17.88 -13.71 -39.74
N TRP A 746 -17.53 -13.04 -38.64
CA TRP A 746 -17.27 -11.61 -38.56
C TRP A 746 -15.86 -11.38 -38.05
N THR A 747 -15.07 -10.59 -38.79
CA THR A 747 -13.68 -10.31 -38.41
C THR A 747 -13.34 -8.86 -38.67
N TYR A 748 -12.84 -8.18 -37.66
CA TYR A 748 -12.39 -6.80 -37.77
C TYR A 748 -11.09 -6.57 -37.03
N LYS A 749 -10.24 -5.73 -37.60
CA LYS A 749 -9.08 -5.15 -36.95
C LYS A 749 -9.46 -3.80 -36.36
N LEU A 750 -9.32 -3.67 -35.04
CA LEU A 750 -9.40 -2.40 -34.33
C LEU A 750 -7.99 -1.83 -34.16
N GLU A 751 -7.78 -0.61 -34.63
CA GLU A 751 -6.58 0.17 -34.41
C GLU A 751 -6.88 1.39 -33.53
N ILE A 752 -6.14 1.55 -32.44
CA ILE A 752 -6.13 2.77 -31.62
C ILE A 752 -4.77 3.42 -31.86
N LYS A 753 -4.76 4.48 -32.68
CA LYS A 753 -3.51 5.06 -33.19
C LYS A 753 -2.86 6.00 -32.19
N GLN A 754 -3.56 7.06 -31.81
CA GLN A 754 -3.03 8.12 -30.95
C GLN A 754 -4.14 8.94 -30.29
N ALA A 755 -3.82 9.59 -29.17
CA ALA A 755 -4.60 10.72 -28.66
C ALA A 755 -3.96 12.04 -29.12
N LEU A 756 -4.76 13.08 -29.34
CA LEU A 756 -4.34 14.35 -29.89
C LEU A 756 -4.87 15.52 -29.04
N GLY A 757 -4.01 16.49 -28.79
CA GLY A 757 -4.38 17.78 -28.20
C GLY A 757 -4.81 17.71 -26.73
N LEU A 758 -4.23 16.79 -25.96
CA LEU A 758 -4.54 16.66 -24.52
C LEU A 758 -4.21 17.96 -23.76
N PRO A 759 -4.96 18.28 -22.68
CA PRO A 759 -4.82 19.54 -21.96
C PRO A 759 -3.49 19.61 -21.17
N MET A 760 -2.99 18.45 -20.74
CA MET A 760 -1.76 18.29 -19.97
C MET A 760 -0.77 17.41 -20.72
N ILE A 761 0.52 17.58 -20.40
CA ILE A 761 1.58 16.68 -20.88
C ILE A 761 1.44 15.38 -20.09
N THR A 762 1.41 14.26 -20.78
CA THR A 762 1.39 12.94 -20.13
C THR A 762 2.83 12.49 -19.90
N ASP A 763 3.12 11.83 -18.78
CA ASP A 763 4.31 11.00 -18.60
C ASP A 763 4.02 9.59 -19.12
N LEU A 764 2.82 9.08 -18.83
CA LEU A 764 2.32 7.78 -19.25
C LEU A 764 0.87 7.91 -19.74
N ALA A 765 0.50 7.18 -20.80
CA ALA A 765 -0.89 7.11 -21.26
C ALA A 765 -1.26 5.71 -21.75
N TYR A 766 -2.50 5.27 -21.52
CA TYR A 766 -3.07 4.05 -22.11
C TYR A 766 -4.58 4.19 -22.30
N CYS A 767 -5.14 3.39 -23.22
CA CYS A 767 -6.57 3.35 -23.48
C CYS A 767 -7.15 1.99 -23.10
N GLN A 768 -8.38 1.98 -22.59
CA GLN A 768 -9.15 0.76 -22.33
C GLN A 768 -10.48 0.81 -23.08
N TYR A 769 -10.98 -0.35 -23.49
CA TYR A 769 -12.33 -0.50 -24.03
C TYR A 769 -12.88 -1.87 -23.66
N GLU A 770 -14.19 -1.96 -23.50
CA GLU A 770 -14.89 -3.24 -23.27
C GLU A 770 -15.56 -3.67 -24.57
N PHE A 771 -15.35 -4.92 -24.98
CA PHE A 771 -16.01 -5.50 -26.14
C PHE A 771 -16.46 -6.92 -25.80
N LEU A 772 -17.75 -7.22 -25.97
CA LEU A 772 -18.37 -8.51 -25.61
C LEU A 772 -18.12 -8.98 -24.16
N GLY A 773 -18.04 -8.04 -23.21
CA GLY A 773 -17.79 -8.35 -21.80
C GLY A 773 -16.31 -8.60 -21.46
N GLU A 774 -15.41 -8.49 -22.43
CA GLU A 774 -13.97 -8.54 -22.21
C GLU A 774 -13.37 -7.13 -22.26
N ILE A 775 -12.47 -6.84 -21.30
CA ILE A 775 -11.77 -5.54 -21.24
C ILE A 775 -10.43 -5.68 -21.95
N PHE A 776 -10.23 -4.84 -22.96
CA PHE A 776 -9.00 -4.72 -23.70
C PHE A 776 -8.25 -3.47 -23.25
N THR A 777 -6.93 -3.56 -23.13
CA THR A 777 -6.07 -2.45 -22.69
C THR A 777 -4.88 -2.31 -23.64
N THR A 778 -4.67 -1.10 -24.15
CA THR A 778 -3.49 -0.81 -24.98
C THR A 778 -2.21 -0.91 -24.16
N GLU A 779 -1.07 -0.97 -24.84
CA GLU A 779 0.21 -0.72 -24.16
C GLU A 779 0.21 0.69 -23.55
N SER A 780 0.90 0.83 -22.42
CA SER A 780 1.18 2.14 -21.86
C SER A 780 2.32 2.80 -22.63
N VAL A 781 2.11 4.05 -23.01
CA VAL A 781 3.05 4.87 -23.76
C VAL A 781 3.71 5.82 -22.76
N GLU A 782 5.00 5.63 -22.50
CA GLU A 782 5.81 6.51 -21.66
C GLU A 782 6.46 7.60 -22.51
N GLN A 783 5.78 8.74 -22.68
CA GLN A 783 6.21 9.84 -23.53
C GLN A 783 5.75 11.17 -22.95
N ASN A 784 6.68 12.11 -22.76
CA ASN A 784 6.41 13.49 -22.34
C ASN A 784 5.76 14.31 -23.47
N THR A 785 4.50 14.02 -23.77
CA THR A 785 3.77 14.61 -24.91
C THR A 785 2.31 14.90 -24.57
N ARG A 786 1.68 15.77 -25.36
CA ARG A 786 0.21 15.96 -25.37
C ARG A 786 -0.48 15.08 -26.41
N ASN A 787 0.31 14.33 -27.18
CA ASN A 787 -0.16 13.51 -28.30
C ASN A 787 0.45 12.09 -28.21
N PRO A 788 0.06 11.28 -27.20
CA PRO A 788 0.62 9.94 -27.05
C PRO A 788 0.17 9.02 -28.19
N ALA A 789 1.14 8.32 -28.80
CA ALA A 789 0.89 7.39 -29.89
C ALA A 789 0.90 5.94 -29.37
N PHE A 790 -0.27 5.31 -29.33
CA PHE A 790 -0.46 3.93 -28.84
C PHE A 790 -0.05 2.90 -29.88
N ASN A 791 -0.37 3.15 -31.16
CA ASN A 791 -0.16 2.20 -32.26
C ASN A 791 -0.68 0.79 -31.93
N TYR A 792 -1.81 0.71 -31.23
CA TYR A 792 -2.41 -0.54 -30.80
C TYR A 792 -3.23 -1.12 -31.96
N ALA A 793 -3.13 -2.44 -32.15
CA ALA A 793 -3.94 -3.18 -33.11
C ALA A 793 -4.41 -4.50 -32.47
N HIS A 794 -5.69 -4.82 -32.64
CA HIS A 794 -6.27 -6.09 -32.19
C HIS A 794 -7.32 -6.60 -33.17
N ILE A 795 -7.33 -7.91 -33.43
CA ILE A 795 -8.30 -8.54 -34.32
C ILE A 795 -9.37 -9.20 -33.48
N HIS A 796 -10.61 -8.74 -33.65
CA HIS A 796 -11.80 -9.38 -33.09
C HIS A 796 -12.38 -10.34 -34.13
N HIS A 797 -12.58 -11.59 -33.73
CA HIS A 797 -13.12 -12.63 -34.60
C HIS A 797 -14.27 -13.37 -33.94
N ILE A 798 -15.40 -13.43 -34.65
CA ILE A 798 -16.59 -14.20 -34.28
C ILE A 798 -16.80 -15.26 -35.36
N PRO A 799 -16.62 -16.56 -35.03
CA PRO A 799 -16.72 -17.63 -36.04
C PRO A 799 -18.10 -17.74 -36.70
N CYS A 800 -19.15 -17.37 -35.97
CA CYS A 800 -20.53 -17.43 -36.42
C CYS A 800 -21.35 -16.34 -35.72
N VAL A 801 -21.82 -15.35 -36.47
CA VAL A 801 -22.64 -14.26 -35.96
C VAL A 801 -24.04 -14.75 -35.61
N THR A 802 -24.52 -14.37 -34.44
CA THR A 802 -25.87 -14.66 -33.97
C THR A 802 -26.77 -13.42 -34.01
N PRO A 803 -28.11 -13.55 -34.00
CA PRO A 803 -29.02 -12.41 -33.92
C PRO A 803 -28.76 -11.52 -32.68
N GLU A 804 -28.33 -12.11 -31.57
CA GLU A 804 -27.97 -11.38 -30.35
C GLU A 804 -26.71 -10.51 -30.56
N PHE A 805 -25.74 -10.97 -31.34
CA PHE A 805 -24.55 -10.19 -31.70
C PHE A 805 -24.92 -8.99 -32.60
N VAL A 806 -25.83 -9.20 -33.56
CA VAL A 806 -26.35 -8.10 -34.40
C VAL A 806 -27.03 -7.05 -33.53
N GLN A 807 -27.91 -7.48 -32.61
CA GLN A 807 -28.59 -6.58 -31.67
C GLN A 807 -27.59 -5.85 -30.74
N TYR A 808 -26.51 -6.53 -30.33
CA TYR A 808 -25.44 -5.93 -29.55
C TYR A 808 -24.81 -4.77 -30.31
N LEU A 809 -24.35 -4.96 -31.56
CA LEU A 809 -23.72 -3.88 -32.32
C LEU A 809 -24.68 -2.72 -32.66
N GLN A 810 -25.98 -2.97 -32.80
CA GLN A 810 -26.99 -1.92 -33.05
C GLN A 810 -27.27 -1.03 -31.83
N SER A 811 -27.27 -1.60 -30.63
CA SER A 811 -27.75 -0.90 -29.42
C SER A 811 -26.63 -0.54 -28.45
N HIS A 812 -25.49 -1.21 -28.53
CA HIS A 812 -24.40 -1.04 -27.58
C HIS A 812 -23.57 0.18 -27.93
N ARG A 813 -23.27 0.99 -26.91
CA ARG A 813 -22.32 2.09 -27.02
C ARG A 813 -20.93 1.56 -26.67
N LEU A 814 -19.98 1.69 -27.60
CA LEU A 814 -18.60 1.33 -27.33
C LEU A 814 -17.89 2.53 -26.72
N GLU A 815 -17.35 2.36 -25.51
CA GLU A 815 -16.63 3.42 -24.81
C GLU A 815 -15.14 3.13 -24.75
N PHE A 816 -14.35 4.07 -25.27
CA PHE A 816 -12.90 4.07 -25.16
C PHE A 816 -12.49 5.04 -24.07
N GLN A 817 -11.92 4.52 -22.99
CA GLN A 817 -11.54 5.25 -21.80
C GLN A 817 -10.03 5.53 -21.83
N LEU A 818 -9.64 6.81 -21.83
CA LEU A 818 -8.25 7.23 -21.81
C LEU A 818 -7.78 7.47 -20.36
N PHE A 819 -6.69 6.82 -20.00
CA PHE A 819 -6.02 6.99 -18.71
C PHE A 819 -4.64 7.60 -18.93
N ILE A 820 -4.27 8.55 -18.07
CA ILE A 820 -2.98 9.23 -18.14
C ILE A 820 -2.37 9.39 -16.74
N ASN A 821 -1.04 9.37 -16.71
CA ASN A 821 -0.23 9.92 -15.63
C ASN A 821 0.30 11.27 -16.13
N PRO A 822 0.05 12.39 -15.44
CA PRO A 822 0.53 13.70 -15.86
C PRO A 822 2.05 13.80 -15.67
N TYR A 823 2.72 14.45 -16.61
CA TYR A 823 4.11 14.87 -16.44
C TYR A 823 4.15 16.09 -15.53
N ILE A 824 4.86 15.98 -14.40
CA ILE A 824 4.98 17.07 -13.44
C ILE A 824 5.81 18.20 -14.06
N LEU A 825 5.14 19.26 -14.52
CA LEU A 825 5.75 20.40 -15.25
C LEU A 825 6.72 21.23 -14.41
N ASP A 826 6.37 21.53 -13.16
CA ASP A 826 7.22 22.25 -12.21
C ASP A 826 7.38 21.39 -10.94
N PRO A 827 8.35 20.45 -10.91
CA PRO A 827 8.57 19.65 -9.73
C PRO A 827 9.02 20.58 -8.57
N PRO A 828 8.66 20.24 -7.33
CA PRO A 828 9.01 21.06 -6.19
C PRO A 828 10.52 21.29 -6.09
N LYS A 829 10.93 22.55 -6.00
CA LYS A 829 12.35 22.97 -6.01
C LYS A 829 12.99 22.88 -4.63
N ASP A 830 12.18 23.04 -3.58
CA ASP A 830 12.58 22.96 -2.19
C ASP A 830 12.16 21.60 -1.58
N ALA A 831 13.10 20.96 -0.88
CA ALA A 831 12.82 19.71 -0.18
C ALA A 831 11.98 19.97 1.07
N ILE A 832 11.02 19.09 1.32
CA ILE A 832 10.27 19.05 2.59
C ILE A 832 11.24 18.57 3.68
N SER A 833 11.73 19.51 4.48
CA SER A 833 12.76 19.23 5.47
C SER A 833 12.74 20.25 6.60
N THR A 834 13.42 19.91 7.70
CA THR A 834 13.68 20.83 8.81
C THR A 834 14.67 21.95 8.45
N SER A 835 15.28 21.90 7.26
CA SER A 835 16.13 22.97 6.74
C SER A 835 15.33 24.01 5.95
N ASN A 836 14.04 23.78 5.76
CA ASN A 836 13.14 24.71 5.06
C ASN A 836 12.48 25.66 6.07
N ASP A 837 12.92 26.92 6.09
CA ASP A 837 12.46 27.94 7.04
C ASP A 837 10.94 28.15 7.04
N ALA A 838 10.29 28.05 5.88
CA ALA A 838 8.84 28.20 5.77
C ALA A 838 8.11 27.06 6.50
N ILE A 839 8.57 25.82 6.29
CA ILE A 839 8.01 24.63 6.93
C ILE A 839 8.24 24.66 8.44
N VAL A 840 9.45 25.01 8.88
CA VAL A 840 9.77 25.11 10.32
C VAL A 840 8.89 26.15 11.00
N ARG A 841 8.72 27.33 10.39
CA ARG A 841 7.84 28.38 10.92
C ARG A 841 6.39 27.90 10.99
N ASN A 842 5.87 27.28 9.94
CA ASN A 842 4.49 26.79 9.89
C ASN A 842 4.21 25.69 10.92
N LEU A 843 5.24 24.91 11.29
CA LEU A 843 5.17 23.86 12.30
C LEU A 843 5.39 24.35 13.74
N GLY A 844 5.53 25.67 13.95
CA GLY A 844 5.72 26.27 15.26
C GLY A 844 7.14 26.14 15.81
N GLY A 845 8.13 25.83 14.95
CA GLY A 845 9.54 25.89 15.30
C GLY A 845 10.00 27.34 15.41
N THR A 846 10.70 27.67 16.49
CA THR A 846 11.41 28.94 16.60
C THR A 846 12.66 28.89 15.72
N VAL A 847 12.76 29.81 14.76
CA VAL A 847 13.98 30.01 13.98
C VAL A 847 15.00 30.63 14.93
N GLN A 848 15.78 29.78 15.62
CA GLN A 848 16.76 30.20 16.63
C GLN A 848 17.70 31.31 16.10
N GLU A 849 18.00 31.32 14.81
CA GLU A 849 18.81 32.37 14.18
C GLU A 849 18.13 33.74 14.11
N LEU A 850 16.79 33.80 13.99
CA LEU A 850 16.05 35.06 13.97
C LEU A 850 15.89 35.61 15.39
N ASP A 851 15.58 34.79 16.38
CA ASP A 851 15.52 35.24 17.78
C ASP A 851 16.90 35.68 18.28
N ALA A 852 17.98 34.98 17.90
CA ALA A 852 19.34 35.42 18.19
C ALA A 852 19.68 36.76 17.53
N LYS A 853 19.25 36.98 16.28
CA LYS A 853 19.42 38.26 15.57
C LYS A 853 18.57 39.39 16.17
N VAL A 854 17.33 39.09 16.57
CA VAL A 854 16.43 40.04 17.24
C VAL A 854 17.02 40.45 18.59
N HIS A 855 17.46 39.49 19.42
CA HIS A 855 18.12 39.80 20.68
C HIS A 855 19.44 40.56 20.51
N ALA A 856 20.22 40.25 19.47
CA ALA A 856 21.43 41.02 19.16
C ALA A 856 21.10 42.48 18.74
N LEU A 857 20.03 42.68 17.96
CA LEU A 857 19.55 43.99 17.56
C LEU A 857 18.98 44.80 18.74
N GLU A 858 18.20 44.17 19.62
CA GLU A 858 17.67 44.77 20.85
C GLU A 858 18.81 45.20 21.79
N ALA A 859 19.83 44.35 21.97
CA ALA A 859 21.00 44.67 22.77
C ALA A 859 21.83 45.83 22.16
N SER A 860 21.92 45.90 20.83
CA SER A 860 22.57 47.01 20.13
C SER A 860 21.77 48.31 20.28
N GLN A 861 20.44 48.25 20.18
CA GLN A 861 19.55 49.40 20.34
C GLN A 861 19.65 49.97 21.77
N ALA A 862 19.67 49.12 22.79
CA ALA A 862 19.83 49.55 24.19
C ALA A 862 21.13 50.33 24.40
N LYS A 863 22.25 49.86 23.86
CA LYS A 863 23.54 50.56 23.95
C LYS A 863 23.52 51.93 23.26
N LEU A 864 22.91 52.03 22.08
CA LEU A 864 22.74 53.30 21.37
C LEU A 864 21.88 54.30 22.15
N VAL A 865 20.84 53.83 22.84
CA VAL A 865 19.99 54.69 23.69
C VAL A 865 20.80 55.26 24.86
N ASP A 866 21.61 54.43 25.53
CA ASP A 866 22.47 54.87 26.63
C ASP A 866 23.54 55.86 26.16
N GLU A 867 24.14 55.61 24.99
CA GLU A 867 25.13 56.51 24.41
C GLU A 867 24.52 57.86 24.01
N ILE A 868 23.31 57.85 23.43
CA ILE A 868 22.55 59.08 23.16
C ILE A 868 22.19 59.82 24.45
N ALA A 869 21.80 59.10 25.52
CA ALA A 869 21.50 59.72 26.81
C ALA A 869 22.74 60.38 27.42
N TYR A 870 23.89 59.69 27.36
CA TYR A 870 25.18 60.21 27.78
C TYR A 870 25.62 61.44 26.98
N LEU A 871 25.52 61.38 25.65
CA LEU A 871 25.84 62.51 24.77
C LEU A 871 24.90 63.70 25.02
N ARG A 872 23.61 63.47 25.28
CA ARG A 872 22.66 64.51 25.69
C ARG A 872 23.04 65.12 27.04
N GLN A 873 23.54 64.31 27.98
CA GLN A 873 23.96 64.78 29.30
C GLN A 873 25.25 65.61 29.22
N ILE A 874 26.23 65.18 28.42
CA ILE A 874 27.44 65.96 28.10
C ILE A 874 27.05 67.26 27.41
N PHE A 875 26.16 67.21 26.42
CA PHE A 875 25.72 68.40 25.70
C PHE A 875 25.03 69.40 26.65
N LYS A 876 24.17 68.92 27.56
CA LYS A 876 23.56 69.75 28.61
C LYS A 876 24.59 70.36 29.55
N ALA A 877 25.60 69.59 29.96
CA ALA A 877 26.68 70.07 30.82
C ALA A 877 27.59 71.11 30.12
N ALA A 878 27.85 70.92 28.83
CA ALA A 878 28.71 71.79 28.03
C ALA A 878 28.03 73.10 27.58
N THR A 879 26.71 73.09 27.40
CA THR A 879 25.97 74.26 26.87
C THR A 879 25.22 75.06 27.93
N GLY A 880 25.11 74.56 29.17
CA GLY A 880 24.39 75.23 30.26
C GLY A 880 22.88 75.38 30.03
N ALA A 881 22.34 74.75 28.98
CA ALA A 881 20.95 74.86 28.59
C ALA A 881 20.06 73.90 29.38
N TYR A 882 19.41 74.40 30.43
CA TYR A 882 18.21 73.77 30.98
C TYR A 882 17.07 73.93 29.96
N VAL A 883 16.86 72.91 29.14
CA VAL A 883 15.65 72.83 28.31
C VAL A 883 14.48 72.49 29.23
N ILE A 884 13.56 73.45 29.34
CA ILE A 884 12.24 73.30 29.96
C ILE A 884 11.50 72.20 29.18
N HIS A 885 11.06 71.16 29.89
CA HIS A 885 10.23 70.08 29.36
C HIS A 885 8.91 70.62 28.78
N PRO A 886 8.40 70.07 27.66
CA PRO A 886 6.96 69.84 27.52
C PRO A 886 6.53 68.62 28.34
#